data_AF-A0A7C2URN2-F1
#
_entry.id   AF-A0A7C2URN2-F1
#
_cell.length_a   1.000
_cell.length_b   1.000
_cell.length_c   1.000
_cell.angle_alpha   90.00
_cell.angle_beta   90.00
_cell.angle_gamma   90.00
#
_symmetry.space_group_name_H-M   'P 1'
#
loop_
_entity.id
_entity.type
_entity.pdbx_description
1 polymer ?
#
loop_
_entity_poly.entity_id
_entity_poly.type
_entity_poly.pdbx_seq_one_letter_code
_entity_poly.pdbx_strand_id
1 'polypeptide(L)'
;MRRWGTVLGCWCAASLSMATAQQVEFPLEFYSFAEIAQRMSVDGRRIECARDLRQRLALLHLKPRSWQQTRELLEKALDVRFRKISDAENRWIVERDPEVARVERQRRERLANYLDKEGVAELRLIQIFLDKTIPPEKALEMAQELDPQFAVPEEHRKEMSQLVELMRELPLESALRSWRAHKRLHQRFLNAMRSDDAELALTEQSLAELGFSAAELQWAEQVAQGNDEKWQRLMGSSESESPAQRKAQALFSLGMFAEGYLSTYSANALLPRLQPPLRALEAIEQGVVTRVYDLALPPELAAWLRNDVNGDQIPLNATDPVPTRLLATARWSQLGYDYYYLLNIQPLDRERTEENTFSYFPTLSKSLALSPESAQKTFHRFDPELAQAYQAAYERHKQLLDDPLMRAPLDGSARSLARTLYEWAQKHKAELIAEVYLEPFGGQGKTLAEWLARSGVPYLQERHDAVWALRNWAAFVQRVPDLPLTALRDLLRSKGDYDDWRAFYRAITPEQARWLLAAGYAHPPEVTRLSNHEVYLTISEFGKAWLITMVLEQLPPALRNQLWEYADDKKPLTVALATLPPNARLQLTQILSQWRAALGAYLSNRLLTEDPAALVERLALYRTGTWWMLYLPEPSDQTPFSVNKCLVLSLAPCPLPRKDHISPEVLYVEP
;
A
#
# COMPACT_ATOMS: atom_id res chain seq x y z
N MET A 1 40.60 -57.48 64.56
CA MET A 1 41.33 -56.76 63.49
C MET A 1 41.03 -57.43 62.16
N ARG A 2 40.49 -56.65 61.21
CA ARG A 2 40.29 -56.99 59.79
C ARG A 2 41.68 -57.09 59.11
N ARG A 3 41.94 -57.77 57.99
CA ARG A 3 41.17 -57.89 56.74
C ARG A 3 41.56 -59.16 55.96
N TRP A 4 40.57 -59.71 55.29
CA TRP A 4 40.68 -60.65 54.18
C TRP A 4 41.10 -59.93 52.89
N GLY A 5 41.86 -60.63 52.04
CA GLY A 5 42.10 -60.26 50.66
C GLY A 5 41.05 -60.88 49.73
N THR A 6 40.73 -60.16 48.65
CA THR A 6 40.08 -60.73 47.47
C THR A 6 40.60 -60.01 46.24
N VAL A 7 41.00 -60.82 45.26
CA VAL A 7 41.37 -60.50 43.88
C VAL A 7 40.22 -59.80 43.17
N LEU A 8 40.50 -58.80 42.34
CA LEU A 8 39.60 -58.33 41.30
C LEU A 8 40.39 -57.91 40.06
N GLY A 9 40.06 -58.58 38.96
CA GLY A 9 40.76 -58.53 37.68
C GLY A 9 40.38 -57.35 36.80
N CYS A 10 41.20 -57.21 35.77
CA CYS A 10 41.10 -56.25 34.68
C CYS A 10 39.78 -56.38 33.91
N TRP A 11 39.02 -55.28 33.82
CA TRP A 11 38.12 -55.00 32.71
C TRP A 11 38.47 -53.62 32.15
N CYS A 12 39.09 -53.61 30.98
CA CYS A 12 39.30 -52.42 30.17
C CYS A 12 37.94 -51.96 29.61
N ALA A 13 37.37 -50.90 30.19
CA ALA A 13 36.32 -50.16 29.52
C ALA A 13 36.98 -49.16 28.56
N ALA A 14 37.07 -49.55 27.30
CA ALA A 14 37.26 -48.60 26.21
C ALA A 14 36.04 -47.66 26.20
N SER A 15 36.23 -46.47 26.74
CA SER A 15 35.30 -45.36 26.64
C SER A 15 35.33 -44.85 25.19
N LEU A 16 34.58 -45.53 24.33
CA LEU A 16 34.06 -44.92 23.10
C LEU A 16 33.23 -43.71 23.51
N SER A 17 33.86 -42.53 23.51
CA SER A 17 33.14 -41.27 23.42
C SER A 17 32.46 -41.25 22.06
N MET A 18 31.26 -41.81 21.96
CA MET A 18 30.32 -41.33 20.97
C MET A 18 30.13 -39.85 21.28
N ALA A 19 30.82 -38.99 20.55
CA ALA A 19 30.47 -37.58 20.46
C ALA A 19 29.01 -37.55 20.01
N THR A 20 28.09 -37.43 20.98
CA THR A 20 26.68 -37.21 20.71
C THR A 20 26.62 -35.93 19.89
N ALA A 21 26.33 -36.07 18.59
CA ALA A 21 26.20 -34.93 17.69
C ALA A 21 25.30 -33.90 18.37
N GLN A 22 25.83 -32.69 18.62
CA GLN A 22 25.12 -31.70 19.43
C GLN A 22 23.81 -31.38 18.74
N GLN A 23 22.72 -31.58 19.47
CA GLN A 23 21.38 -31.36 18.94
C GLN A 23 21.06 -29.87 18.99
N VAL A 24 20.43 -29.37 17.93
CA VAL A 24 19.90 -28.02 17.86
C VAL A 24 18.41 -28.08 18.15
N GLU A 25 17.94 -27.18 19.00
CA GLU A 25 16.52 -27.01 19.32
C GLU A 25 16.06 -25.56 19.12
N PHE A 26 14.78 -25.42 18.80
CA PHE A 26 14.09 -24.14 18.79
C PHE A 26 12.81 -24.25 19.62
N PRO A 27 12.85 -23.91 20.92
CA PRO A 27 11.63 -23.63 21.67
C PRO A 27 10.71 -22.66 20.91
N LEU A 28 9.40 -22.80 21.11
CA LEU A 28 8.40 -21.97 20.43
C LEU A 28 8.63 -20.48 20.76
N GLU A 29 9.07 -19.69 19.79
CA GLU A 29 9.27 -18.25 19.92
C GLU A 29 9.43 -17.57 18.55
N PHE A 30 9.33 -16.24 18.51
CA PHE A 30 9.67 -15.42 17.35
C PHE A 30 11.15 -15.05 17.34
N TYR A 31 11.89 -15.64 16.40
CA TYR A 31 13.33 -15.45 16.24
C TYR A 31 13.65 -14.48 15.12
N SER A 32 14.62 -13.59 15.33
CA SER A 32 15.32 -12.93 14.23
C SER A 32 16.25 -13.92 13.52
N PHE A 33 16.55 -13.69 12.25
CA PHE A 33 17.52 -14.55 11.55
C PHE A 33 18.92 -14.49 12.17
N ALA A 34 19.26 -13.40 12.88
CA ALA A 34 20.49 -13.33 13.66
C ALA A 34 20.45 -14.28 14.88
N GLU A 35 19.33 -14.37 15.58
CA GLU A 35 19.12 -15.34 16.68
C GLU A 35 19.11 -16.78 16.17
N ILE A 36 18.55 -17.03 14.98
CA ILE A 36 18.61 -18.33 14.30
C ILE A 36 20.07 -18.70 14.00
N ALA A 37 20.85 -17.79 13.42
CA ALA A 37 22.27 -18.00 13.15
C ALA A 37 23.06 -18.29 14.44
N GLN A 38 22.80 -17.54 15.51
CA GLN A 38 23.43 -17.76 16.81
C GLN A 38 23.11 -19.16 17.37
N ARG A 39 21.85 -19.60 17.30
CA ARG A 39 21.44 -20.93 17.78
C ARG A 39 21.98 -22.08 16.93
N MET A 40 22.17 -21.85 15.64
CA MET A 40 22.80 -22.82 14.74
C MET A 40 24.34 -22.86 14.88
N SER A 41 24.95 -21.97 15.67
CA SER A 41 26.39 -21.92 15.93
C SER A 41 26.81 -22.91 17.03
N VAL A 42 26.79 -24.20 16.71
CA VAL A 42 27.14 -25.33 17.61
C VAL A 42 28.30 -26.17 17.04
N ASP A 43 28.93 -26.98 17.89
CA ASP A 43 30.12 -27.79 17.56
C ASP A 43 31.25 -26.99 16.86
N GLY A 44 31.55 -25.79 17.37
CA GLY A 44 32.59 -24.93 16.79
C GLY A 44 32.23 -24.31 15.44
N ARG A 45 30.99 -24.46 14.94
CA ARG A 45 30.49 -23.68 13.80
C ARG A 45 30.19 -22.26 14.25
N ARG A 46 30.62 -21.27 13.47
CA ARG A 46 30.22 -19.87 13.65
C ARG A 46 29.38 -19.44 12.47
N ILE A 47 28.10 -19.20 12.69
CA ILE A 47 27.16 -18.80 11.63
C ILE A 47 26.87 -17.30 11.74
N GLU A 48 27.10 -16.59 10.64
CA GLU A 48 26.79 -15.18 10.48
C GLU A 48 25.46 -14.99 9.75
N CYS A 49 24.77 -13.88 10.02
CA CYS A 49 23.52 -13.53 9.36
C CYS A 49 23.76 -12.44 8.30
N ALA A 50 23.35 -12.73 7.06
CA ALA A 50 23.39 -11.79 5.95
C ALA A 50 22.52 -10.55 6.22
N ARG A 51 22.94 -9.41 5.67
CA ARG A 51 22.37 -8.09 6.02
C ARG A 51 20.87 -7.98 5.69
N ASP A 52 20.46 -8.54 4.57
CA ASP A 52 19.09 -8.59 4.05
C ASP A 52 18.12 -9.44 4.90
N LEU A 53 18.64 -10.28 5.79
CA LEU A 53 17.84 -11.10 6.71
C LEU A 53 17.78 -10.55 8.13
N ARG A 54 18.68 -9.65 8.52
CA ARG A 54 18.85 -9.20 9.94
C ARG A 54 17.59 -8.61 10.55
N GLN A 55 16.76 -7.98 9.74
CA GLN A 55 15.54 -7.31 10.16
C GLN A 55 14.27 -8.16 10.01
N ARG A 56 14.41 -9.42 9.59
CA ARG A 56 13.30 -10.36 9.41
C ARG A 56 13.11 -11.22 10.65
N LEU A 57 11.88 -11.69 10.84
CA LEU A 57 11.50 -12.59 11.93
C LEU A 57 10.91 -13.90 11.37
N ALA A 58 11.05 -14.98 12.13
CA ALA A 58 10.37 -16.25 11.89
C ALA A 58 9.86 -16.83 13.21
N LEU A 59 8.67 -17.41 13.19
CA LEU A 59 8.14 -18.23 14.27
C LEU A 59 8.67 -19.65 14.10
N LEU A 60 9.39 -20.15 15.11
CA LEU A 60 9.96 -21.49 15.09
C LEU A 60 9.54 -22.26 16.34
N HIS A 61 9.13 -23.51 16.15
CA HIS A 61 9.11 -24.53 17.18
C HIS A 61 9.65 -25.85 16.62
N LEU A 62 10.86 -26.23 17.02
CA LEU A 62 11.51 -27.47 16.63
C LEU A 62 12.08 -28.16 17.88
N LYS A 63 11.70 -29.41 18.08
CA LYS A 63 12.33 -30.33 19.03
C LYS A 63 13.83 -30.49 18.73
N PRO A 64 14.63 -31.00 19.68
CA PRO A 64 16.05 -31.30 19.46
C PRO A 64 16.26 -32.26 18.27
N ARG A 65 17.15 -31.89 17.34
CA ARG A 65 17.57 -32.72 16.20
C ARG A 65 18.97 -32.37 15.73
N SER A 66 19.54 -33.20 14.86
CA SER A 66 20.89 -32.96 14.35
C SER A 66 20.97 -31.63 13.59
N TRP A 67 22.13 -30.98 13.63
CA TRP A 67 22.37 -29.74 12.91
C TRP A 67 22.01 -29.82 11.42
N GLN A 68 22.31 -30.95 10.76
CA GLN A 68 21.99 -31.16 9.35
C GLN A 68 20.47 -31.18 9.10
N GLN A 69 19.71 -31.92 9.90
CA GLN A 69 18.25 -31.97 9.78
C GLN A 69 17.61 -30.59 10.02
N THR A 70 18.08 -29.88 11.05
CA THR A 70 17.61 -28.53 11.35
C THR A 70 17.93 -27.56 10.21
N ARG A 71 19.14 -27.63 9.66
CA ARG A 71 19.53 -26.83 8.48
C ARG A 71 18.60 -27.09 7.30
N GLU A 72 18.40 -28.35 6.93
CA GLU A 72 17.58 -28.72 5.77
C GLU A 72 16.11 -28.27 5.93
N LEU A 73 15.55 -28.34 7.13
CA LEU A 73 14.21 -27.83 7.42
C LEU A 73 14.13 -26.30 7.28
N LEU A 74 15.09 -25.58 7.86
CA LEU A 74 15.14 -24.12 7.78
C LEU A 74 15.36 -23.63 6.35
N GLU A 75 16.26 -24.27 5.58
CA GLU A 75 16.52 -23.92 4.17
C GLU A 75 15.25 -24.06 3.32
N LYS A 76 14.54 -25.18 3.47
CA LYS A 76 13.30 -25.45 2.72
C LYS A 76 12.13 -24.56 3.13
N ALA A 77 11.94 -24.32 4.43
CA ALA A 77 10.76 -23.62 4.94
C ALA A 77 10.89 -22.08 4.90
N LEU A 78 12.10 -21.55 5.04
CA LEU A 78 12.36 -20.11 5.08
C LEU A 78 12.97 -19.56 3.80
N ASP A 79 13.16 -20.37 2.77
CA ASP A 79 13.81 -19.98 1.50
C ASP A 79 15.21 -19.37 1.71
N VAL A 80 16.01 -19.97 2.58
CA VAL A 80 17.39 -19.54 2.89
C VAL A 80 18.38 -20.63 2.55
N ARG A 81 19.66 -20.28 2.52
CA ARG A 81 20.75 -21.25 2.45
C ARG A 81 21.80 -21.00 3.52
N PHE A 82 22.36 -22.07 4.08
CA PHE A 82 23.52 -22.03 4.94
C PHE A 82 24.75 -22.41 4.12
N ARG A 83 25.61 -21.43 3.87
CA ARG A 83 26.81 -21.62 3.05
C ARG A 83 28.07 -21.50 3.90
N LYS A 84 28.98 -22.44 3.74
CA LYS A 84 30.30 -22.36 4.38
C LYS A 84 31.14 -21.28 3.69
N ILE A 85 31.74 -20.40 4.48
CA ILE A 85 32.56 -19.27 3.99
C ILE A 85 34.04 -19.40 4.36
N SER A 86 34.37 -20.22 5.37
CA SER A 86 35.76 -20.56 5.70
C SER A 86 35.83 -21.97 6.29
N ASP A 87 36.69 -22.81 5.71
CA ASP A 87 36.97 -24.14 6.24
C ASP A 87 37.82 -24.09 7.51
N ALA A 88 38.85 -23.24 7.53
CA ALA A 88 39.79 -23.12 8.63
C ALA A 88 39.12 -22.60 9.92
N GLU A 89 38.21 -21.63 9.79
CA GLU A 89 37.51 -21.03 10.94
C GLU A 89 36.13 -21.67 11.19
N ASN A 90 35.76 -22.69 10.40
CA ASN A 90 34.43 -23.30 10.38
C ASN A 90 33.30 -22.25 10.39
N ARG A 91 33.47 -21.20 9.56
CA ARG A 91 32.52 -20.10 9.45
C ARG A 91 31.51 -20.37 8.35
N TRP A 92 30.27 -20.01 8.65
CA TRP A 92 29.12 -20.15 7.80
C TRP A 92 28.36 -18.82 7.73
N ILE A 93 27.54 -18.67 6.72
CA ILE A 93 26.58 -17.59 6.61
C ILE A 93 25.20 -18.17 6.30
N VAL A 94 24.16 -17.65 6.97
CA VAL A 94 22.77 -17.81 6.53
C VAL A 94 22.40 -16.58 5.70
N GLU A 95 21.97 -16.83 4.46
CA GLU A 95 21.61 -15.82 3.48
C GLU A 95 20.38 -16.25 2.69
N ARG A 96 19.68 -15.30 2.06
CA ARG A 96 18.59 -15.62 1.14
C ARG A 96 19.15 -16.49 0.01
N ASP A 97 18.43 -17.55 -0.37
CA ASP A 97 18.86 -18.35 -1.51
C ASP A 97 18.88 -17.46 -2.78
N PRO A 98 20.03 -17.31 -3.46
CA PRO A 98 20.12 -16.45 -4.65
C PRO A 98 19.18 -16.88 -5.77
N GLU A 99 18.86 -18.17 -5.91
CA GLU A 99 17.90 -18.61 -6.92
C GLU A 99 16.49 -18.15 -6.57
N VAL A 100 16.12 -18.18 -5.28
CA VAL A 100 14.85 -17.59 -4.81
C VAL A 100 14.84 -16.09 -5.10
N ALA A 101 15.87 -15.36 -4.71
CA ALA A 101 15.96 -13.92 -4.95
C ALA A 101 15.86 -13.56 -6.45
N ARG A 102 16.51 -14.35 -7.32
CA ARG A 102 16.45 -14.20 -8.78
C ARG A 102 15.03 -14.44 -9.31
N VAL A 103 14.40 -15.53 -8.91
CA VAL A 103 13.02 -15.89 -9.33
C VAL A 103 12.02 -14.85 -8.85
N GLU A 104 12.13 -14.38 -7.61
CA GLU A 104 11.26 -13.34 -7.08
C GLU A 104 11.38 -12.03 -7.86
N ARG A 105 12.60 -11.63 -8.23
CA ARG A 105 12.83 -10.45 -9.08
C ARG A 105 12.14 -10.60 -10.43
N GLN A 106 12.31 -11.74 -11.10
CA GLN A 106 11.64 -12.01 -12.38
C GLN A 106 10.12 -11.96 -12.25
N ARG A 107 9.57 -12.51 -11.16
CA ARG A 107 8.12 -12.44 -10.87
C ARG A 107 7.64 -11.01 -10.67
N ARG A 108 8.40 -10.16 -9.98
CA ARG A 108 8.09 -8.73 -9.83
C ARG A 108 8.09 -8.00 -11.17
N GLU A 109 9.08 -8.28 -12.02
CA GLU A 109 9.15 -7.70 -13.38
C GLU A 109 7.96 -8.13 -14.24
N ARG A 110 7.58 -9.42 -14.21
CA ARG A 110 6.38 -9.93 -14.90
C ARG A 110 5.10 -9.30 -14.36
N LEU A 111 4.95 -9.21 -13.03
CA LEU A 111 3.81 -8.58 -12.38
C LEU A 111 3.70 -7.10 -12.75
N ALA A 112 4.80 -6.35 -12.68
CA ALA A 112 4.83 -4.94 -13.07
C ALA A 112 4.42 -4.73 -14.53
N ASN A 113 4.93 -5.55 -15.45
CA ASN A 113 4.54 -5.49 -16.86
C ASN A 113 3.05 -5.81 -17.07
N TYR A 114 2.48 -6.73 -16.29
CA TYR A 114 1.05 -6.99 -16.28
C TYR A 114 0.28 -5.77 -15.76
N LEU A 115 0.67 -5.18 -14.63
CA LEU A 115 0.02 -4.01 -14.04
C LEU A 115 0.08 -2.78 -14.96
N ASP A 116 1.21 -2.53 -15.62
CA ASP A 116 1.34 -1.44 -16.61
C ASP A 116 0.38 -1.64 -17.80
N LYS A 117 0.11 -2.89 -18.19
CA LYS A 117 -0.82 -3.22 -19.28
C LYS A 117 -2.29 -3.24 -18.85
N GLU A 118 -2.56 -3.63 -17.62
CA GLU A 118 -3.90 -3.86 -17.08
C GLU A 118 -4.46 -2.69 -16.29
N GLY A 119 -3.61 -1.80 -15.79
CA GLY A 119 -4.04 -0.53 -15.20
C GLY A 119 -4.81 0.34 -16.20
N VAL A 120 -4.71 0.03 -17.50
CA VAL A 120 -5.48 0.65 -18.58
C VAL A 120 -6.59 -0.28 -19.13
N ALA A 121 -7.00 -1.33 -18.42
CA ALA A 121 -8.06 -2.24 -18.89
C ALA A 121 -9.42 -1.53 -19.00
N GLU A 122 -9.78 -0.72 -18.01
CA GLU A 122 -11.00 0.10 -18.04
C GLU A 122 -11.00 1.05 -19.24
N LEU A 123 -9.86 1.71 -19.50
CA LEU A 123 -9.63 2.53 -20.70
C LEU A 123 -9.93 1.77 -21.99
N ARG A 124 -9.41 0.55 -22.12
CA ARG A 124 -9.61 -0.29 -23.30
C ARG A 124 -11.05 -0.77 -23.43
N LEU A 125 -11.71 -1.15 -22.33
CA LEU A 125 -13.14 -1.53 -22.34
C LEU A 125 -14.00 -0.40 -22.91
N ILE A 126 -13.78 0.83 -22.43
CA ILE A 126 -14.50 2.01 -22.91
C ILE A 126 -14.22 2.25 -24.40
N GLN A 127 -12.96 2.17 -24.83
CA GLN A 127 -12.58 2.31 -26.23
C GLN A 127 -13.28 1.27 -27.12
N ILE A 128 -13.37 0.01 -26.67
CA ILE A 128 -14.07 -1.06 -27.38
C ILE A 128 -15.57 -0.76 -27.54
N PHE A 129 -16.24 -0.31 -26.48
CA PHE A 129 -17.68 0.00 -26.55
C PHE A 129 -17.99 1.22 -27.41
N LEU A 130 -17.09 2.21 -27.44
CA LEU A 130 -17.28 3.42 -28.24
C LEU A 130 -16.84 3.27 -29.72
N ASP A 131 -16.08 2.23 -30.06
CA ASP A 131 -15.59 2.02 -31.42
C ASP A 131 -16.72 1.58 -32.37
N LYS A 132 -17.14 2.51 -33.23
CA LYS A 132 -18.19 2.30 -34.25
C LYS A 132 -17.80 1.30 -35.35
N THR A 133 -16.52 0.97 -35.47
CA THR A 133 -16.02 0.03 -36.49
C THR A 133 -16.18 -1.44 -36.08
N ILE A 134 -16.44 -1.71 -34.80
CA ILE A 134 -16.58 -3.06 -34.24
C ILE A 134 -18.07 -3.38 -34.07
N PRO A 135 -18.60 -4.52 -34.56
CA PRO A 135 -19.98 -4.93 -34.25
C PRO A 135 -20.23 -5.01 -32.73
N PRO A 136 -21.41 -4.62 -32.20
CA PRO A 136 -21.70 -4.64 -30.76
C PRO A 136 -21.43 -5.99 -30.10
N GLU A 137 -21.81 -7.10 -30.74
CA GLU A 137 -21.59 -8.46 -30.24
C GLU A 137 -20.10 -8.77 -30.11
N LYS A 138 -19.31 -8.34 -31.10
CA LYS A 138 -17.85 -8.49 -31.09
C LYS A 138 -17.20 -7.60 -30.03
N ALA A 139 -17.76 -6.42 -29.77
CA ALA A 139 -17.30 -5.55 -28.70
C ALA A 139 -17.52 -6.21 -27.32
N LEU A 140 -18.64 -6.92 -27.12
CA LEU A 140 -18.87 -7.72 -25.91
C LEU A 140 -17.90 -8.89 -25.78
N GLU A 141 -17.61 -9.59 -26.88
CA GLU A 141 -16.62 -10.68 -26.89
C GLU A 141 -15.22 -10.16 -26.50
N MET A 142 -14.79 -9.06 -27.13
CA MET A 142 -13.50 -8.44 -26.81
C MET A 142 -13.45 -7.91 -25.37
N ALA A 143 -14.56 -7.39 -24.84
CA ALA A 143 -14.66 -6.98 -23.44
C ALA A 143 -14.55 -8.16 -22.47
N GLN A 144 -15.15 -9.31 -22.80
CA GLN A 144 -15.06 -10.54 -21.99
C GLN A 144 -13.66 -11.17 -22.05
N GLU A 145 -12.98 -11.09 -23.20
CA GLU A 145 -11.58 -11.51 -23.32
C GLU A 145 -10.65 -10.63 -22.48
N LEU A 146 -10.90 -9.33 -22.47
CA LEU A 146 -10.13 -8.34 -21.72
C LEU A 146 -10.37 -8.42 -20.21
N ASP A 147 -11.62 -8.57 -19.79
CA ASP A 147 -11.99 -8.82 -18.41
C ASP A 147 -12.99 -9.98 -18.31
N PRO A 148 -12.51 -11.19 -17.96
CA PRO A 148 -13.39 -12.34 -17.75
C PRO A 148 -14.44 -12.16 -16.66
N GLN A 149 -14.31 -11.15 -15.78
CA GLN A 149 -15.35 -10.81 -14.80
C GLN A 149 -16.52 -10.04 -15.43
N PHE A 150 -16.33 -9.45 -16.61
CA PHE A 150 -17.36 -8.84 -17.44
C PHE A 150 -18.21 -9.89 -18.20
N ALA A 151 -18.23 -11.15 -17.74
CA ALA A 151 -19.05 -12.19 -18.36
C ALA A 151 -20.53 -11.78 -18.34
N VAL A 152 -21.11 -11.61 -19.53
CA VAL A 152 -22.52 -11.25 -19.71
C VAL A 152 -23.29 -12.56 -19.92
N PRO A 153 -24.25 -12.91 -19.05
CA PRO A 153 -25.09 -14.08 -19.25
C PRO A 153 -25.78 -14.04 -20.62
N GLU A 154 -25.95 -15.19 -21.27
CA GLU A 154 -26.51 -15.26 -22.63
C GLU A 154 -27.89 -14.59 -22.73
N GLU A 155 -28.69 -14.71 -21.67
CA GLU A 155 -30.01 -14.08 -21.54
C GLU A 155 -29.98 -12.54 -21.56
N HIS A 156 -28.89 -11.93 -21.09
CA HIS A 156 -28.68 -10.47 -21.09
C HIS A 156 -27.83 -9.98 -22.26
N ARG A 157 -27.30 -10.88 -23.09
CA ARG A 157 -26.37 -10.54 -24.18
C ARG A 157 -27.00 -9.58 -25.19
N LYS A 158 -28.27 -9.82 -25.54
CA LYS A 158 -29.04 -8.96 -26.45
C LYS A 158 -29.26 -7.55 -25.87
N GLU A 159 -29.59 -7.46 -24.60
CA GLU A 159 -29.80 -6.18 -23.91
C GLU A 159 -28.49 -5.38 -23.83
N MET A 160 -27.38 -6.06 -23.54
CA MET A 160 -26.07 -5.44 -23.48
C MET A 160 -25.58 -4.97 -24.86
N SER A 161 -25.84 -5.74 -25.93
CA SER A 161 -25.55 -5.29 -27.30
C SER A 161 -26.32 -4.02 -27.65
N GLN A 162 -27.61 -3.95 -27.28
CA GLN A 162 -28.42 -2.74 -27.48
C GLN A 162 -27.88 -1.55 -26.67
N LEU A 163 -27.38 -1.78 -25.46
CA LEU A 163 -26.73 -0.72 -24.67
C LEU A 163 -25.45 -0.22 -25.35
N VAL A 164 -24.63 -1.11 -25.90
CA VAL A 164 -23.42 -0.72 -26.66
C VAL A 164 -23.77 0.09 -27.91
N GLU A 165 -24.81 -0.30 -28.65
CA GLU A 165 -25.32 0.49 -29.79
C GLU A 165 -25.74 1.90 -29.34
N LEU A 166 -26.48 1.97 -28.24
CA LEU A 166 -26.96 3.23 -27.69
C LEU A 166 -25.81 4.13 -27.21
N MET A 167 -24.79 3.57 -26.56
CA MET A 167 -23.58 4.29 -26.17
C MET A 167 -22.86 4.94 -27.36
N ARG A 168 -22.91 4.32 -28.54
CA ARG A 168 -22.26 4.85 -29.76
C ARG A 168 -23.05 5.97 -30.43
N GLU A 169 -24.34 6.08 -30.16
CA GLU A 169 -25.18 7.20 -30.61
C GLU A 169 -24.97 8.46 -29.75
N LEU A 170 -24.50 8.31 -28.51
CA LEU A 170 -24.21 9.44 -27.62
C LEU A 170 -23.05 10.29 -28.18
N PRO A 171 -23.14 11.63 -28.15
CA PRO A 171 -22.04 12.52 -28.49
C PRO A 171 -21.03 12.62 -27.32
N LEU A 172 -20.55 11.47 -26.83
CA LEU A 172 -19.75 11.36 -25.62
C LEU A 172 -18.42 12.11 -25.70
N GLU A 173 -17.72 12.07 -26.84
CA GLU A 173 -16.48 12.82 -27.01
C GLU A 173 -16.71 14.34 -26.92
N SER A 174 -17.82 14.82 -27.50
CA SER A 174 -18.21 16.23 -27.36
C SER A 174 -18.53 16.56 -25.91
N ALA A 175 -19.31 15.72 -25.21
CA ALA A 175 -19.67 15.90 -23.81
C ALA A 175 -18.46 15.94 -22.87
N LEU A 176 -17.45 15.09 -23.12
CA LEU A 176 -16.19 15.08 -22.37
C LEU A 176 -15.38 16.37 -22.59
N ARG A 177 -15.47 16.98 -23.78
CA ARG A 177 -14.82 18.27 -24.09
C ARG A 177 -15.61 19.46 -23.55
N SER A 178 -16.93 19.38 -23.52
CA SER A 178 -17.85 20.42 -23.02
C SER A 178 -18.26 20.21 -21.56
N TRP A 179 -17.48 19.45 -20.78
CA TRP A 179 -17.81 19.07 -19.39
C TRP A 179 -18.18 20.28 -18.50
N ARG A 180 -17.60 21.47 -18.75
CA ARG A 180 -17.97 22.73 -18.08
C ARG A 180 -19.43 23.12 -18.32
N ALA A 181 -19.93 22.96 -19.54
CA ALA A 181 -21.33 23.22 -19.88
C ALA A 181 -22.25 22.28 -19.09
N HIS A 182 -21.89 20.99 -19.03
CA HIS A 182 -22.60 19.99 -18.24
C HIS A 182 -22.60 20.30 -16.74
N LYS A 183 -21.46 20.68 -16.15
CA LYS A 183 -21.38 21.06 -14.74
C LYS A 183 -22.19 22.31 -14.40
N ARG A 184 -22.17 23.33 -15.27
CA ARG A 184 -23.01 24.53 -15.10
C ARG A 184 -24.50 24.20 -15.23
N LEU A 185 -24.87 23.33 -16.16
CA LEU A 185 -26.25 22.83 -16.27
C LEU A 185 -26.66 22.04 -15.01
N HIS A 186 -25.78 21.18 -14.49
CA HIS A 186 -26.03 20.42 -13.25
C HIS A 186 -26.26 21.32 -12.04
N GLN A 187 -25.42 22.35 -11.85
CA GLN A 187 -25.60 23.35 -10.80
C GLN A 187 -26.94 24.08 -10.92
N ARG A 188 -27.35 24.43 -12.15
CA ARG A 188 -28.67 25.02 -12.41
C ARG A 188 -29.80 24.08 -12.08
N PHE A 189 -29.70 22.82 -12.50
CA PHE A 189 -30.72 21.81 -12.24
C PHE A 189 -30.92 21.60 -10.73
N LEU A 190 -29.83 21.51 -9.95
CA LEU A 190 -29.90 21.41 -8.48
C LEU A 190 -30.54 22.63 -7.83
N ASN A 191 -30.29 23.84 -8.37
CA ASN A 191 -30.92 25.07 -7.88
C ASN A 191 -32.40 25.15 -8.29
N ALA A 192 -32.74 24.71 -9.50
CA ALA A 192 -34.10 24.67 -10.03
C ALA A 192 -34.99 23.69 -9.26
N MET A 193 -34.46 22.51 -8.90
CA MET A 193 -35.14 21.50 -8.07
C MET A 193 -35.45 21.99 -6.64
N ARG A 194 -34.86 23.11 -6.20
CA ARG A 194 -35.13 23.76 -4.91
C ARG A 194 -36.09 24.96 -5.03
N SER A 195 -36.51 25.29 -6.25
CA SER A 195 -37.39 26.41 -6.59
C SER A 195 -38.78 25.90 -6.98
N ASP A 196 -39.82 26.71 -6.75
CA ASP A 196 -41.20 26.42 -7.19
C ASP A 196 -41.38 26.57 -8.73
N ASP A 197 -40.37 27.08 -9.45
CA ASP A 197 -40.41 27.35 -10.89
C ASP A 197 -39.19 26.74 -11.63
N ALA A 198 -39.18 25.41 -11.75
CA ALA A 198 -38.12 24.67 -12.41
C ALA A 198 -38.09 24.88 -13.94
N GLU A 199 -39.21 25.28 -14.55
CA GLU A 199 -39.29 25.54 -16.00
C GLU A 199 -38.57 26.84 -16.38
N LEU A 200 -38.81 27.92 -15.64
CA LEU A 200 -38.11 29.20 -15.84
C LEU A 200 -36.59 29.02 -15.64
N ALA A 201 -36.17 28.35 -14.56
CA ALA A 201 -34.76 28.14 -14.22
C ALA A 201 -33.96 27.32 -15.26
N LEU A 202 -34.64 26.46 -16.04
CA LEU A 202 -34.02 25.67 -17.12
C LEU A 202 -34.08 26.34 -18.50
N THR A 203 -34.83 27.44 -18.64
CA THR A 203 -35.08 28.12 -19.93
C THR A 203 -34.60 29.58 -19.98
N GLU A 204 -34.22 30.18 -18.85
CA GLU A 204 -33.76 31.58 -18.73
C GLU A 204 -32.54 31.96 -19.58
N GLN A 205 -31.64 31.00 -19.84
CA GLN A 205 -30.49 31.19 -20.72
C GLN A 205 -30.46 30.06 -21.74
N SER A 206 -30.14 30.38 -22.99
CA SER A 206 -30.09 29.35 -24.02
C SER A 206 -29.00 28.32 -23.70
N LEU A 207 -29.27 27.05 -24.00
CA LEU A 207 -28.29 25.97 -23.84
C LEU A 207 -27.01 26.27 -24.65
N ALA A 208 -27.11 26.96 -25.80
CA ALA A 208 -25.94 27.40 -26.56
C ALA A 208 -25.04 28.37 -25.78
N GLU A 209 -25.62 29.30 -25.01
CA GLU A 209 -24.86 30.22 -24.16
C GLU A 209 -24.21 29.52 -22.95
N LEU A 210 -24.67 28.32 -22.59
CA LEU A 210 -23.98 27.46 -21.63
C LEU A 210 -22.76 26.74 -22.22
N GLY A 211 -22.47 26.91 -23.50
CA GLY A 211 -21.27 26.37 -24.16
C GLY A 211 -21.41 24.93 -24.65
N PHE A 212 -22.63 24.42 -24.82
CA PHE A 212 -22.84 23.12 -25.47
C PHE A 212 -22.45 23.16 -26.95
N SER A 213 -21.85 22.08 -27.45
CA SER A 213 -21.50 21.98 -28.87
C SER A 213 -22.76 21.80 -29.75
N ALA A 214 -22.65 22.16 -31.03
CA ALA A 214 -23.74 21.96 -32.00
C ALA A 214 -24.17 20.49 -32.10
N ALA A 215 -23.24 19.55 -31.99
CA ALA A 215 -23.52 18.11 -32.01
C ALA A 215 -24.36 17.67 -30.81
N GLU A 216 -24.06 18.19 -29.61
CA GLU A 216 -24.83 17.89 -28.41
C GLU A 216 -26.23 18.49 -28.46
N LEU A 217 -26.35 19.74 -28.92
CA LEU A 217 -27.64 20.40 -29.08
C LEU A 217 -28.53 19.69 -30.10
N GLN A 218 -27.95 19.25 -31.23
CA GLN A 218 -28.68 18.50 -32.26
C GLN A 218 -29.12 17.12 -31.74
N TRP A 219 -28.26 16.41 -31.01
CA TRP A 219 -28.62 15.13 -30.40
C TRP A 219 -29.73 15.31 -29.35
N ALA A 220 -29.62 16.31 -28.47
CA ALA A 220 -30.63 16.59 -27.45
C ALA A 220 -32.00 16.97 -28.07
N GLU A 221 -31.99 17.70 -29.18
CA GLU A 221 -33.20 17.99 -29.96
C GLU A 221 -33.85 16.70 -30.48
N GLN A 222 -33.07 15.80 -31.08
CA GLN A 222 -33.55 14.52 -31.60
C GLN A 222 -34.15 13.64 -30.49
N VAL A 223 -33.49 13.59 -29.33
CA VAL A 223 -33.98 12.85 -28.16
C VAL A 223 -35.28 13.46 -27.61
N ALA A 224 -35.38 14.78 -27.55
CA ALA A 224 -36.57 15.47 -27.04
C ALA A 224 -37.79 15.33 -27.97
N GLN A 225 -37.55 15.24 -29.29
CA GLN A 225 -38.60 15.08 -30.31
C GLN A 225 -39.00 13.61 -30.53
N GLY A 226 -38.11 12.66 -30.22
CA GLY A 226 -38.35 11.23 -30.42
C GLY A 226 -39.15 10.59 -29.29
N ASN A 227 -40.26 9.92 -29.61
CA ASN A 227 -40.91 8.95 -28.72
C ASN A 227 -40.19 7.58 -28.72
N ASP A 228 -38.88 7.58 -28.99
CA ASP A 228 -38.12 6.35 -29.18
C ASP A 228 -37.91 5.66 -27.83
N GLU A 229 -38.53 4.50 -27.64
CA GLU A 229 -38.49 3.72 -26.38
C GLU A 229 -37.06 3.47 -25.90
N LYS A 230 -36.08 3.44 -26.81
CA LYS A 230 -34.67 3.23 -26.49
C LYS A 230 -34.09 4.35 -25.61
N TRP A 231 -34.50 5.60 -25.81
CA TRP A 231 -34.02 6.73 -25.02
C TRP A 231 -34.77 6.88 -23.70
N GLN A 232 -36.06 6.51 -23.66
CA GLN A 232 -36.83 6.49 -22.40
C GLN A 232 -36.24 5.56 -21.35
N ARG A 233 -35.65 4.42 -21.77
CA ARG A 233 -34.93 3.49 -20.88
C ARG A 233 -33.70 4.11 -20.21
N LEU A 234 -33.02 5.05 -20.88
CA LEU A 234 -31.79 5.67 -20.38
C LEU A 234 -32.05 6.98 -19.62
N MET A 235 -33.16 7.65 -19.94
CA MET A 235 -33.52 8.97 -19.44
C MET A 235 -34.56 8.96 -18.31
N GLY A 236 -35.27 7.83 -18.12
CA GLY A 236 -36.46 7.73 -17.25
C GLY A 236 -37.75 8.18 -17.96
N SER A 237 -38.90 7.68 -17.52
CA SER A 237 -40.21 8.11 -18.05
C SER A 237 -40.64 9.42 -17.36
N SER A 238 -40.85 10.47 -18.14
CA SER A 238 -41.48 11.71 -17.70
C SER A 238 -42.72 11.96 -18.54
N GLU A 239 -43.89 11.68 -17.98
CA GLU A 239 -45.18 11.82 -18.68
C GLU A 239 -45.65 13.29 -18.81
N SER A 240 -44.88 14.27 -18.32
CA SER A 240 -45.35 15.66 -18.21
C SER A 240 -44.25 16.75 -18.27
N GLU A 241 -43.32 16.66 -19.21
CA GLU A 241 -42.29 17.71 -19.45
C GLU A 241 -42.41 18.40 -20.82
N SER A 242 -42.17 19.72 -20.85
CA SER A 242 -42.10 20.52 -22.08
C SER A 242 -40.89 20.14 -22.94
N PRO A 243 -40.89 20.36 -24.28
CA PRO A 243 -39.77 20.00 -25.13
C PRO A 243 -38.42 20.63 -24.72
N ALA A 244 -38.45 21.79 -24.07
CA ALA A 244 -37.26 22.45 -23.56
C ALA A 244 -36.68 21.73 -22.32
N GLN A 245 -37.54 21.30 -21.40
CA GLN A 245 -37.16 20.48 -20.24
C GLN A 245 -36.55 19.15 -20.68
N ARG A 246 -37.16 18.47 -21.66
CA ARG A 246 -36.61 17.21 -22.20
C ARG A 246 -35.22 17.36 -22.81
N LYS A 247 -34.93 18.48 -23.50
CA LYS A 247 -33.59 18.76 -24.03
C LYS A 247 -32.58 18.99 -22.91
N ALA A 248 -32.95 19.78 -21.89
CA ALA A 248 -32.10 20.03 -20.74
C ALA A 248 -31.83 18.72 -19.97
N GLN A 249 -32.85 17.89 -19.77
CA GLN A 249 -32.73 16.58 -19.15
C GLN A 249 -31.81 15.66 -19.97
N ALA A 250 -31.97 15.60 -21.30
CA ALA A 250 -31.09 14.86 -22.21
C ALA A 250 -29.61 15.23 -22.03
N LEU A 251 -29.30 16.54 -22.03
CA LEU A 251 -27.95 17.02 -21.81
C LEU A 251 -27.47 16.73 -20.38
N PHE A 252 -28.32 16.89 -19.37
CA PHE A 252 -27.98 16.55 -17.99
C PHE A 252 -27.57 15.07 -17.84
N SER A 253 -28.36 14.14 -18.39
CA SER A 253 -28.04 12.71 -18.35
C SER A 253 -26.80 12.36 -19.16
N LEU A 254 -26.60 12.98 -20.32
CA LEU A 254 -25.36 12.85 -21.09
C LEU A 254 -24.15 13.31 -20.26
N GLY A 255 -24.28 14.40 -19.51
CA GLY A 255 -23.25 14.92 -18.60
C GLY A 255 -22.94 13.98 -17.45
N MET A 256 -23.97 13.44 -16.79
CA MET A 256 -23.81 12.42 -15.74
C MET A 256 -23.11 11.17 -16.27
N PHE A 257 -23.49 10.73 -17.47
CA PHE A 257 -22.84 9.61 -18.14
C PHE A 257 -21.38 9.94 -18.46
N ALA A 258 -21.10 11.08 -19.08
CA ALA A 258 -19.75 11.53 -19.43
C ALA A 258 -18.84 11.70 -18.20
N GLU A 259 -19.37 12.20 -17.09
CA GLU A 259 -18.63 12.35 -15.83
C GLU A 259 -18.07 11.01 -15.34
N GLY A 260 -18.83 9.92 -15.50
CA GLY A 260 -18.36 8.55 -15.19
C GLY A 260 -17.12 8.12 -15.96
N TYR A 261 -16.87 8.71 -17.14
CA TYR A 261 -15.71 8.39 -17.99
C TYR A 261 -14.60 9.42 -17.94
N LEU A 262 -14.81 10.55 -17.26
CA LEU A 262 -13.96 11.73 -17.39
C LEU A 262 -12.56 11.54 -16.77
N SER A 263 -12.48 10.83 -15.64
CA SER A 263 -11.20 10.42 -15.03
C SER A 263 -10.39 9.57 -16.01
N THR A 264 -11.04 8.57 -16.58
CA THR A 264 -10.46 7.59 -17.48
C THR A 264 -10.03 8.27 -18.80
N TYR A 265 -10.90 9.04 -19.45
CA TYR A 265 -10.57 9.84 -20.63
C TYR A 265 -9.36 10.76 -20.40
N SER A 266 -9.32 11.45 -19.26
CA SER A 266 -8.22 12.36 -18.92
C SER A 266 -6.91 11.61 -18.67
N ALA A 267 -6.96 10.44 -18.03
CA ALA A 267 -5.80 9.56 -17.90
C ALA A 267 -5.27 9.14 -19.29
N ASN A 268 -6.14 8.73 -20.22
CA ASN A 268 -5.76 8.38 -21.60
C ASN A 268 -5.00 9.52 -22.29
N ALA A 269 -5.48 10.76 -22.12
CA ALA A 269 -4.87 11.93 -22.73
C ALA A 269 -3.51 12.28 -22.09
N LEU A 270 -3.33 12.01 -20.80
CA LEU A 270 -2.12 12.39 -20.06
C LEU A 270 -1.00 11.36 -20.17
N LEU A 271 -1.29 10.07 -20.08
CA LEU A 271 -0.26 9.02 -19.98
C LEU A 271 0.81 9.06 -21.09
N PRO A 272 0.48 9.23 -22.39
CA PRO A 272 1.50 9.29 -23.44
C PRO A 272 2.45 10.49 -23.30
N ARG A 273 2.01 11.55 -22.61
CA ARG A 273 2.74 12.81 -22.41
C ARG A 273 3.67 12.75 -21.19
N LEU A 274 3.53 11.75 -20.31
CA LEU A 274 4.35 11.60 -19.11
C LEU A 274 5.69 10.94 -19.45
N GLN A 275 6.71 11.75 -19.76
CA GLN A 275 8.07 11.27 -20.06
C GLN A 275 9.07 11.74 -18.98
N PRO A 276 9.81 10.83 -18.30
CA PRO A 276 9.72 9.37 -18.40
C PRO A 276 8.44 8.80 -17.75
N PRO A 277 7.90 7.65 -18.19
CA PRO A 277 6.66 7.09 -17.64
C PRO A 277 6.85 6.52 -16.24
N LEU A 278 5.86 6.66 -15.34
CA LEU A 278 5.85 5.95 -14.05
C LEU A 278 5.55 4.48 -14.30
N ARG A 279 6.49 3.60 -13.94
CA ARG A 279 6.33 2.15 -14.10
C ARG A 279 5.86 1.50 -12.80
N ALA A 280 4.99 0.50 -12.91
CA ALA A 280 4.54 -0.29 -11.77
C ALA A 280 5.69 -0.97 -11.01
N LEU A 281 6.79 -1.32 -11.69
CA LEU A 281 7.97 -1.92 -11.05
C LEU A 281 8.57 -0.98 -9.99
N GLU A 282 8.71 0.30 -10.32
CA GLU A 282 9.24 1.28 -9.38
C GLU A 282 8.31 1.46 -8.18
N ALA A 283 6.99 1.45 -8.41
CA ALA A 283 6.01 1.48 -7.33
C ALA A 283 6.09 0.23 -6.44
N ILE A 284 6.24 -0.97 -7.01
CA ILE A 284 6.43 -2.21 -6.24
C ILE A 284 7.71 -2.14 -5.40
N GLU A 285 8.82 -1.72 -6.00
CA GLU A 285 10.14 -1.69 -5.36
C GLU A 285 10.33 -0.53 -4.37
N GLN A 286 9.50 0.50 -4.45
CA GLN A 286 9.62 1.68 -3.58
C GLN A 286 8.38 1.93 -2.72
N GLY A 287 7.28 1.20 -2.93
CA GLY A 287 5.98 1.39 -2.29
C GLY A 287 5.22 2.58 -2.87
N VAL A 288 5.88 3.73 -3.04
CA VAL A 288 5.32 4.91 -3.69
C VAL A 288 6.41 5.70 -4.40
N VAL A 289 6.08 6.16 -5.61
CA VAL A 289 6.94 6.96 -6.47
C VAL A 289 6.15 8.16 -6.96
N THR A 290 6.79 9.33 -6.93
CA THR A 290 6.21 10.56 -7.44
C THR A 290 7.12 11.20 -8.47
N ARG A 291 6.53 11.85 -9.49
CA ARG A 291 7.26 12.71 -10.42
C ARG A 291 6.46 13.95 -10.77
N VAL A 292 7.19 15.02 -11.01
CA VAL A 292 6.65 16.29 -11.46
C VAL A 292 6.86 16.40 -12.97
N TYR A 293 5.81 16.80 -13.68
CA TYR A 293 5.82 17.03 -15.12
C TYR A 293 5.37 18.45 -15.42
N ASP A 294 6.13 19.15 -16.24
CA ASP A 294 5.74 20.45 -16.79
C ASP A 294 5.25 20.22 -18.22
N LEU A 295 3.93 20.37 -18.44
CA LEU A 295 3.27 20.08 -19.71
C LEU A 295 2.53 21.32 -20.23
N ALA A 296 2.39 21.42 -21.56
CA ALA A 296 1.44 22.32 -22.19
C ALA A 296 0.18 21.52 -22.56
N LEU A 297 -0.92 21.74 -21.83
CA LEU A 297 -2.16 20.96 -21.97
C LEU A 297 -3.21 21.73 -22.78
N PRO A 298 -4.11 21.06 -23.51
CA PRO A 298 -5.30 21.71 -24.05
C PRO A 298 -6.09 22.43 -22.94
N PRO A 299 -6.64 23.64 -23.20
CA PRO A 299 -7.38 24.42 -22.20
C PRO A 299 -8.42 23.63 -21.42
N GLU A 300 -9.24 22.83 -22.12
CA GLU A 300 -10.31 22.05 -21.49
C GLU A 300 -9.79 20.97 -20.52
N LEU A 301 -8.69 20.30 -20.86
CA LEU A 301 -8.06 19.31 -19.98
C LEU A 301 -7.42 19.99 -18.76
N ALA A 302 -6.75 21.12 -18.98
CA ALA A 302 -6.12 21.91 -17.94
C ALA A 302 -7.16 22.50 -16.96
N ALA A 303 -8.30 22.94 -17.49
CA ALA A 303 -9.41 23.45 -16.72
C ALA A 303 -10.07 22.38 -15.86
N TRP A 304 -10.29 21.21 -16.45
CA TRP A 304 -10.88 20.08 -15.75
C TRP A 304 -10.03 19.64 -14.55
N LEU A 305 -8.71 19.52 -14.72
CA LEU A 305 -7.79 19.18 -13.64
C LEU A 305 -7.88 20.17 -12.46
N ARG A 306 -8.08 21.46 -12.76
CA ARG A 306 -8.22 22.54 -11.79
C ARG A 306 -9.65 22.69 -11.24
N ASN A 307 -10.60 21.89 -11.73
CA ASN A 307 -12.04 22.06 -11.48
C ASN A 307 -12.53 23.48 -11.80
N ASP A 308 -11.97 24.11 -12.83
CA ASP A 308 -12.31 25.47 -13.25
C ASP A 308 -13.55 25.47 -14.14
N VAL A 309 -14.72 25.30 -13.52
CA VAL A 309 -16.02 25.19 -14.19
C VAL A 309 -16.44 26.49 -14.88
N ASN A 310 -16.18 27.62 -14.24
CA ASN A 310 -16.67 28.94 -14.69
C ASN A 310 -15.70 29.65 -15.64
N GLY A 311 -14.45 29.18 -15.73
CA GLY A 311 -13.41 29.79 -16.55
C GLY A 311 -12.74 30.98 -15.85
N ASP A 312 -12.69 30.96 -14.52
CA ASP A 312 -12.09 32.01 -13.69
C ASP A 312 -10.57 32.03 -13.84
N GLN A 313 -9.97 30.87 -14.12
CA GLN A 313 -8.52 30.71 -14.32
C GLN A 313 -8.16 30.54 -15.80
N ILE A 314 -8.97 29.78 -16.53
CA ILE A 314 -8.79 29.47 -17.95
C ILE A 314 -10.08 29.87 -18.68
N PRO A 315 -10.06 30.97 -19.47
CA PRO A 315 -11.25 31.44 -20.17
C PRO A 315 -11.95 30.36 -20.99
N LEU A 316 -13.28 30.40 -21.04
CA LEU A 316 -14.11 29.42 -21.74
C LEU A 316 -13.85 29.35 -23.26
N ASN A 317 -13.28 30.40 -23.84
CA ASN A 317 -12.91 30.51 -25.24
C ASN A 317 -11.40 30.36 -25.48
N ALA A 318 -10.64 29.94 -24.48
CA ALA A 318 -9.19 29.73 -24.62
C ALA A 318 -8.90 28.63 -25.64
N THR A 319 -7.92 28.87 -26.51
CA THR A 319 -7.48 27.92 -27.54
C THR A 319 -6.01 27.56 -27.41
N ASP A 320 -5.19 28.45 -26.85
CA ASP A 320 -3.77 28.24 -26.65
C ASP A 320 -3.49 27.18 -25.55
N PRO A 321 -2.48 26.31 -25.74
CA PRO A 321 -2.08 25.36 -24.71
C PRO A 321 -1.73 26.05 -23.38
N VAL A 322 -2.23 25.51 -22.27
CA VAL A 322 -2.03 26.05 -20.93
C VAL A 322 -0.85 25.34 -20.25
N PRO A 323 0.21 26.07 -19.85
CA PRO A 323 1.27 25.54 -19.01
C PRO A 323 0.68 24.98 -17.72
N THR A 324 0.93 23.70 -17.47
CA THR A 324 0.35 22.97 -16.35
C THR A 324 1.42 22.10 -15.73
N ARG A 325 1.62 22.27 -14.43
CA ARG A 325 2.56 21.48 -13.65
C ARG A 325 1.80 20.37 -12.93
N LEU A 326 2.10 19.12 -13.27
CA LEU A 326 1.41 17.93 -12.76
C LEU A 326 2.31 17.14 -11.82
N LEU A 327 1.70 16.56 -10.79
CA LEU A 327 2.29 15.54 -9.93
C LEU A 327 1.63 14.20 -10.26
N ALA A 328 2.40 13.27 -10.81
CA ALA A 328 1.98 11.88 -10.94
C ALA A 328 2.51 11.07 -9.76
N THR A 329 1.66 10.25 -9.16
CA THR A 329 1.95 9.39 -8.01
C THR A 329 1.55 7.97 -8.35
N ALA A 330 2.52 7.05 -8.42
CA ALA A 330 2.28 5.61 -8.49
C ALA A 330 2.50 4.99 -7.11
N ARG A 331 1.56 4.18 -6.66
CA ARG A 331 1.58 3.53 -5.35
C ARG A 331 1.29 2.03 -5.51
N TRP A 332 2.05 1.24 -4.76
CA TRP A 332 1.81 -0.16 -4.50
C TRP A 332 1.56 -0.33 -3.01
N SER A 333 0.36 -0.79 -2.64
CA SER A 333 -0.01 -0.97 -1.24
C SER A 333 -0.96 -2.14 -1.06
N GLN A 334 -0.98 -2.70 0.15
CA GLN A 334 -1.98 -3.68 0.55
C GLN A 334 -3.08 -2.97 1.36
N LEU A 335 -4.33 -3.05 0.90
CA LEU A 335 -5.48 -2.48 1.60
C LEU A 335 -6.45 -3.62 1.93
N GLY A 336 -6.57 -3.96 3.21
CA GLY A 336 -7.27 -5.18 3.60
C GLY A 336 -6.62 -6.41 2.98
N TYR A 337 -7.38 -7.18 2.21
CA TYR A 337 -6.93 -8.45 1.64
C TYR A 337 -6.32 -8.35 0.25
N ASP A 338 -6.53 -7.24 -0.47
CA ASP A 338 -6.06 -7.11 -1.84
C ASP A 338 -4.84 -6.20 -1.94
N TYR A 339 -4.06 -6.43 -3.00
CA TYR A 339 -2.97 -5.53 -3.38
C TYR A 339 -3.45 -4.57 -4.44
N TYR A 340 -3.17 -3.29 -4.23
CA TYR A 340 -3.61 -2.21 -5.08
C TYR A 340 -2.40 -1.55 -5.72
N TYR A 341 -2.42 -1.50 -7.05
CA TYR A 341 -1.65 -0.55 -7.83
C TYR A 341 -2.54 0.66 -8.13
N LEU A 342 -2.05 1.85 -7.82
CA LEU A 342 -2.76 3.11 -8.04
C LEU A 342 -1.81 4.11 -8.71
N LEU A 343 -2.20 4.66 -9.85
CA LEU A 343 -1.56 5.81 -10.48
C LEU A 343 -2.55 6.98 -10.46
N ASN A 344 -2.20 8.08 -9.79
CA ASN A 344 -2.99 9.30 -9.72
C ASN A 344 -2.18 10.46 -10.33
N ILE A 345 -2.81 11.34 -11.12
CA ILE A 345 -2.19 12.53 -11.70
C ILE A 345 -2.98 13.77 -11.26
N GLN A 346 -2.36 14.71 -10.56
CA GLN A 346 -3.04 15.91 -10.07
C GLN A 346 -2.26 17.19 -10.42
N PRO A 347 -2.93 18.34 -10.63
CA PRO A 347 -2.25 19.62 -10.79
C PRO A 347 -1.62 20.10 -9.47
N LEU A 348 -0.41 20.67 -9.56
CA LEU A 348 0.36 21.15 -8.40
C LEU A 348 0.04 22.59 -7.97
N ASP A 349 -0.49 23.38 -8.89
CA ASP A 349 -0.90 24.77 -8.70
C ASP A 349 -2.29 24.89 -8.06
N ARG A 350 -2.94 23.77 -7.73
CA ARG A 350 -4.26 23.78 -7.11
C ARG A 350 -4.19 24.16 -5.63
N GLU A 351 -4.81 25.29 -5.28
CA GLU A 351 -5.10 25.61 -3.88
C GLU A 351 -6.22 24.69 -3.38
N ARG A 352 -6.01 24.03 -2.22
CA ARG A 352 -7.06 23.28 -1.53
C ARG A 352 -8.06 24.29 -0.98
N THR A 353 -9.21 24.43 -1.63
CA THR A 353 -10.40 25.12 -1.10
C THR A 353 -11.42 24.09 -0.63
N GLU A 354 -12.30 24.44 0.31
CA GLU A 354 -13.34 23.55 0.84
C GLU A 354 -14.25 22.99 -0.27
N GLU A 355 -14.57 23.81 -1.29
CA GLU A 355 -15.36 23.44 -2.48
C GLU A 355 -14.68 22.40 -3.39
N ASN A 356 -13.38 22.16 -3.21
CA ASN A 356 -12.54 21.32 -4.07
C ASN A 356 -12.19 19.95 -3.46
N THR A 357 -12.78 19.60 -2.31
CA THR A 357 -12.46 18.39 -1.53
C THR A 357 -12.84 17.06 -2.21
N PHE A 358 -13.72 17.06 -3.20
CA PHE A 358 -14.26 15.85 -3.84
C PHE A 358 -13.86 15.64 -5.30
N SER A 359 -12.87 16.36 -5.83
CA SER A 359 -12.53 16.23 -7.25
C SER A 359 -11.90 14.89 -7.59
N TYR A 360 -12.52 14.21 -8.57
CA TYR A 360 -11.97 13.05 -9.25
C TYR A 360 -10.74 13.45 -10.06
N PHE A 361 -9.58 12.94 -9.69
CA PHE A 361 -8.34 13.09 -10.48
C PHE A 361 -8.20 11.92 -11.45
N PRO A 362 -7.51 12.10 -12.60
CA PRO A 362 -7.09 10.99 -13.44
C PRO A 362 -6.45 9.90 -12.61
N THR A 363 -7.12 8.77 -12.53
CA THR A 363 -6.71 7.65 -11.71
C THR A 363 -6.77 6.38 -12.52
N LEU A 364 -5.70 5.61 -12.47
CA LEU A 364 -5.70 4.21 -12.89
C LEU A 364 -5.52 3.35 -11.65
N SER A 365 -6.35 2.33 -11.51
CA SER A 365 -6.21 1.42 -10.39
C SER A 365 -6.34 -0.02 -10.87
N LYS A 366 -5.58 -0.91 -10.24
CA LYS A 366 -5.75 -2.36 -10.39
C LYS A 366 -5.65 -3.00 -9.02
N SER A 367 -6.72 -3.69 -8.62
CA SER A 367 -6.73 -4.57 -7.46
C SER A 367 -6.34 -5.99 -7.87
N LEU A 368 -5.56 -6.67 -7.03
CA LEU A 368 -5.20 -8.06 -7.17
C LEU A 368 -5.72 -8.83 -5.96
N ALA A 369 -6.72 -9.67 -6.22
CA ALA A 369 -7.18 -10.65 -5.25
C ALA A 369 -6.16 -11.79 -5.14
N LEU A 370 -5.54 -11.93 -3.98
CA LEU A 370 -4.55 -12.97 -3.68
C LEU A 370 -4.98 -13.89 -2.54
N SER A 371 -6.29 -14.02 -2.29
CA SER A 371 -6.79 -15.09 -1.40
C SER A 371 -6.36 -16.47 -1.93
N PRO A 372 -6.25 -17.51 -1.06
CA PRO A 372 -5.78 -18.81 -1.48
C PRO A 372 -6.51 -19.39 -2.70
N GLU A 373 -7.82 -19.18 -2.80
CA GLU A 373 -8.64 -19.64 -3.93
C GLU A 373 -8.45 -18.80 -5.20
N SER A 374 -8.25 -17.48 -5.06
CA SER A 374 -8.17 -16.55 -6.21
C SER A 374 -6.76 -16.40 -6.77
N ALA A 375 -5.73 -16.66 -5.96
CA ALA A 375 -4.34 -16.46 -6.31
C ALA A 375 -3.91 -17.22 -7.57
N GLN A 376 -4.43 -18.44 -7.79
CA GLN A 376 -4.13 -19.21 -9.01
C GLN A 376 -4.52 -18.44 -10.28
N LYS A 377 -5.74 -17.88 -10.31
CA LYS A 377 -6.24 -17.10 -11.45
C LYS A 377 -5.38 -15.87 -11.67
N THR A 378 -5.05 -15.16 -10.59
CA THR A 378 -4.20 -13.96 -10.64
C THR A 378 -2.80 -14.30 -11.15
N PHE A 379 -2.16 -15.35 -10.63
CA PHE A 379 -0.84 -15.80 -11.09
C PHE A 379 -0.86 -16.23 -12.55
N HIS A 380 -1.90 -16.92 -13.01
CA HIS A 380 -1.98 -17.39 -14.40
C HIS A 380 -1.91 -16.23 -15.42
N ARG A 381 -2.41 -15.04 -15.04
CA ARG A 381 -2.42 -13.86 -15.92
C ARG A 381 -1.03 -13.25 -16.19
N PHE A 382 -0.06 -13.43 -15.29
CA PHE A 382 1.29 -12.84 -15.45
C PHE A 382 2.44 -13.84 -15.36
N ASP A 383 2.23 -15.00 -14.76
CA ASP A 383 3.23 -16.05 -14.57
C ASP A 383 2.57 -17.46 -14.53
N PRO A 384 2.37 -18.09 -15.70
CA PRO A 384 1.76 -19.43 -15.78
C PRO A 384 2.53 -20.52 -15.03
N GLU A 385 3.86 -20.41 -14.93
CA GLU A 385 4.71 -21.36 -14.20
C GLU A 385 4.44 -21.26 -12.69
N LEU A 386 4.37 -20.04 -12.16
CA LEU A 386 3.96 -19.80 -10.77
C LEU A 386 2.55 -20.34 -10.51
N ALA A 387 1.61 -20.11 -11.43
CA ALA A 387 0.24 -20.59 -11.30
C ALA A 387 0.15 -22.13 -11.23
N GLN A 388 0.93 -22.83 -12.06
CA GLN A 388 1.01 -24.29 -12.05
C GLN A 388 1.62 -24.82 -10.75
N ALA A 389 2.74 -24.23 -10.30
CA ALA A 389 3.38 -24.60 -9.05
C ALA A 389 2.45 -24.35 -7.84
N TYR A 390 1.76 -23.21 -7.85
CA TYR A 390 0.78 -22.83 -6.84
C TYR A 390 -0.36 -23.83 -6.79
N GLN A 391 -0.93 -24.20 -7.94
CA GLN A 391 -2.03 -25.17 -7.98
C GLN A 391 -1.64 -26.52 -7.37
N ALA A 392 -0.45 -27.03 -7.70
CA ALA A 392 0.05 -28.28 -7.14
C ALA A 392 0.29 -28.20 -5.62
N ALA A 393 0.67 -27.04 -5.11
CA ALA A 393 0.78 -26.80 -3.67
C ALA A 393 -0.59 -26.63 -3.01
N TYR A 394 -1.54 -25.97 -3.67
CA TYR A 394 -2.89 -25.73 -3.16
C TYR A 394 -3.66 -27.04 -3.00
N GLU A 395 -3.52 -28.00 -3.93
CA GLU A 395 -4.12 -29.33 -3.78
C GLU A 395 -3.59 -30.07 -2.54
N ARG A 396 -2.28 -30.02 -2.29
CA ARG A 396 -1.67 -30.60 -1.09
C ARG A 396 -2.12 -29.86 0.18
N HIS A 397 -2.20 -28.55 0.12
CA HIS A 397 -2.69 -27.72 1.21
C HIS A 397 -4.12 -28.10 1.63
N LYS A 398 -5.04 -28.28 0.68
CA LYS A 398 -6.42 -28.69 0.97
C LYS A 398 -6.48 -30.00 1.76
N GLN A 399 -5.65 -30.98 1.40
CA GLN A 399 -5.55 -32.24 2.15
C GLN A 399 -5.04 -32.02 3.58
N LEU A 400 -4.10 -31.09 3.78
CA LEU A 400 -3.57 -30.75 5.10
C LEU A 400 -4.58 -30.00 5.97
N LEU A 401 -5.50 -29.23 5.40
CA LEU A 401 -6.57 -28.54 6.14
C LEU A 401 -7.53 -29.51 6.81
N ASP A 402 -7.60 -30.76 6.35
CA ASP A 402 -8.45 -31.80 6.93
C ASP A 402 -7.81 -32.51 8.14
N ASP A 403 -6.53 -32.24 8.43
CA ASP A 403 -5.85 -32.80 9.60
C ASP A 403 -6.57 -32.39 10.90
N PRO A 404 -6.82 -33.34 11.83
CA PRO A 404 -7.50 -33.05 13.09
C PRO A 404 -6.87 -31.91 13.90
N LEU A 405 -5.55 -31.72 13.83
CA LEU A 405 -4.86 -30.62 14.50
C LEU A 405 -5.22 -29.26 13.87
N MET A 406 -5.40 -29.19 12.54
CA MET A 406 -5.75 -27.95 11.84
C MET A 406 -7.20 -27.54 12.11
N ARG A 407 -8.08 -28.53 12.34
CA ARG A 407 -9.50 -28.35 12.69
C ARG A 407 -9.74 -28.22 14.21
N ALA A 408 -8.70 -28.26 15.02
CA ALA A 408 -8.82 -28.07 16.45
C ALA A 408 -9.29 -26.64 16.79
N PRO A 409 -10.11 -26.46 17.84
CA PRO A 409 -10.65 -25.15 18.21
C PRO A 409 -9.57 -24.20 18.74
N LEU A 410 -9.57 -22.99 18.18
CA LEU A 410 -8.77 -21.85 18.61
C LEU A 410 -9.52 -21.06 19.69
N ASP A 411 -8.77 -20.43 20.60
CA ASP A 411 -9.34 -19.72 21.75
C ASP A 411 -9.85 -18.30 21.42
N GLY A 412 -9.93 -17.93 20.13
CA GLY A 412 -10.58 -16.71 19.63
C GLY A 412 -9.93 -15.37 20.04
N SER A 413 -8.81 -15.41 20.76
CA SER A 413 -8.15 -14.25 21.38
C SER A 413 -7.21 -13.47 20.46
N ALA A 414 -6.62 -14.12 19.46
CA ALA A 414 -5.60 -13.54 18.59
C ALA A 414 -6.22 -12.80 17.39
N ARG A 415 -5.66 -11.64 17.02
CA ARG A 415 -6.11 -10.85 15.85
C ARG A 415 -5.19 -10.98 14.63
N SER A 416 -4.03 -11.62 14.80
CA SER A 416 -3.01 -11.87 13.76
C SER A 416 -2.72 -13.37 13.58
N LEU A 417 -2.39 -13.77 12.35
CA LEU A 417 -2.07 -15.15 11.97
C LEU A 417 -0.83 -15.64 12.70
N ALA A 418 0.24 -14.85 12.73
CA ALA A 418 1.47 -15.21 13.43
C ALA A 418 1.22 -15.52 14.93
N ARG A 419 0.34 -14.75 15.59
CA ARG A 419 -0.04 -15.03 16.98
C ARG A 419 -0.95 -16.25 17.09
N THR A 420 -1.92 -16.40 16.19
CA THR A 420 -2.77 -17.60 16.12
C THR A 420 -1.93 -18.87 15.95
N LEU A 421 -0.92 -18.86 15.10
CA LEU A 421 0.02 -19.98 14.90
C LEU A 421 0.82 -20.28 16.17
N TYR A 422 1.30 -19.25 16.87
CA TYR A 422 1.99 -19.42 18.15
C TYR A 422 1.09 -20.12 19.16
N GLU A 423 -0.11 -19.60 19.39
CA GLU A 423 -1.05 -20.15 20.38
C GLU A 423 -1.48 -21.57 20.03
N TRP A 424 -1.75 -21.83 18.75
CA TRP A 424 -2.06 -23.17 18.24
C TRP A 424 -0.91 -24.15 18.50
N ALA A 425 0.32 -23.78 18.13
CA ALA A 425 1.47 -24.66 18.32
C ALA A 425 1.80 -24.88 19.80
N GLN A 426 1.60 -23.87 20.64
CA GLN A 426 1.75 -23.99 22.09
C GLN A 426 0.76 -24.99 22.67
N LYS A 427 -0.53 -24.84 22.33
CA LYS A 427 -1.63 -25.68 22.80
C LYS A 427 -1.46 -27.14 22.38
N HIS A 428 -1.04 -27.36 21.14
CA HIS A 428 -0.93 -28.69 20.54
C HIS A 428 0.48 -29.30 20.56
N LYS A 429 1.48 -28.56 21.07
CA LYS A 429 2.90 -28.94 21.05
C LYS A 429 3.39 -29.31 19.63
N ALA A 430 2.86 -28.61 18.63
CA ALA A 430 3.11 -28.88 17.22
C ALA A 430 4.37 -28.18 16.74
N GLU A 431 5.25 -28.92 16.06
CA GLU A 431 6.47 -28.34 15.49
C GLU A 431 6.14 -27.49 14.27
N LEU A 432 6.65 -26.27 14.21
CA LEU A 432 6.25 -25.29 13.19
C LEU A 432 7.42 -24.41 12.71
N ILE A 433 7.36 -23.99 11.46
CA ILE A 433 8.22 -22.95 10.88
C ILE A 433 7.35 -21.99 10.04
N ALA A 434 7.42 -20.69 10.32
CA ALA A 434 6.75 -19.66 9.53
C ALA A 434 7.55 -18.36 9.50
N GLU A 435 7.79 -17.78 8.32
CA GLU A 435 8.33 -16.42 8.21
C GLU A 435 7.25 -15.40 8.56
N VAL A 436 7.62 -14.35 9.30
CA VAL A 436 6.69 -13.30 9.74
C VAL A 436 6.66 -12.17 8.71
N TYR A 437 5.46 -11.79 8.29
CA TYR A 437 5.19 -10.70 7.36
C TYR A 437 4.36 -9.60 8.02
N LEU A 438 4.16 -8.49 7.31
CA LEU A 438 3.12 -7.54 7.65
C LEU A 438 1.77 -8.19 7.34
N GLU A 439 0.89 -8.26 8.35
CA GLU A 439 -0.43 -8.85 8.17
C GLU A 439 -1.49 -7.75 8.19
N PRO A 440 -2.46 -7.77 7.25
CA PRO A 440 -3.63 -6.92 7.37
C PRO A 440 -4.44 -7.35 8.61
N PHE A 441 -5.14 -6.40 9.21
CA PHE A 441 -5.97 -6.69 10.38
C PHE A 441 -7.05 -7.72 10.09
N GLY A 442 -7.20 -8.66 11.02
CA GLY A 442 -8.44 -9.38 11.25
C GLY A 442 -8.67 -10.58 10.35
N GLY A 443 -7.92 -11.67 10.55
CA GLY A 443 -8.42 -12.98 10.11
C GLY A 443 -9.52 -13.48 11.07
N GLN A 444 -10.49 -14.21 10.51
CA GLN A 444 -11.60 -14.79 11.25
C GLN A 444 -11.62 -16.30 11.04
N GLY A 445 -11.74 -17.06 12.12
CA GLY A 445 -11.86 -18.51 12.08
C GLY A 445 -11.84 -19.10 13.47
N LYS A 446 -12.63 -20.15 13.70
CA LYS A 446 -12.64 -20.92 14.95
C LYS A 446 -11.57 -22.01 14.96
N THR A 447 -10.96 -22.30 13.81
CA THR A 447 -9.90 -23.28 13.62
C THR A 447 -8.79 -22.68 12.75
N LEU A 448 -7.58 -23.25 12.79
CA LEU A 448 -6.49 -22.78 11.93
C LEU A 448 -6.82 -23.02 10.45
N ALA A 449 -7.53 -24.11 10.15
CA ALA A 449 -8.01 -24.39 8.80
C ALA A 449 -8.95 -23.30 8.25
N GLU A 450 -9.94 -22.87 9.05
CA GLU A 450 -10.84 -21.77 8.68
C GLU A 450 -10.07 -20.46 8.50
N TRP A 451 -9.09 -20.20 9.36
CA TRP A 451 -8.26 -18.99 9.31
C TRP A 451 -7.44 -18.94 8.02
N LEU A 452 -6.80 -20.04 7.63
CA LEU A 452 -6.02 -20.12 6.40
C LEU A 452 -6.91 -20.05 5.15
N ALA A 453 -8.08 -20.72 5.16
CA ALA A 453 -9.03 -20.66 4.05
C ALA A 453 -9.59 -19.24 3.80
N ARG A 454 -9.77 -18.46 4.87
CA ARG A 454 -10.28 -17.07 4.81
C ARG A 454 -9.19 -16.02 4.75
N SER A 455 -7.92 -16.43 4.68
CA SER A 455 -6.83 -15.49 4.59
C SER A 455 -6.94 -14.70 3.28
N GLY A 456 -6.80 -13.38 3.33
CA GLY A 456 -6.73 -12.56 2.12
C GLY A 456 -5.44 -12.71 1.32
N VAL A 457 -4.49 -13.47 1.85
CA VAL A 457 -3.17 -13.66 1.26
C VAL A 457 -2.89 -15.15 1.07
N PRO A 458 -2.06 -15.54 0.09
CA PRO A 458 -1.96 -16.91 -0.37
C PRO A 458 -0.99 -17.71 0.52
N TYR A 459 -1.35 -17.86 1.78
CA TYR A 459 -0.65 -18.70 2.73
C TYR A 459 -1.06 -20.16 2.54
N LEU A 460 -0.11 -20.99 2.16
CA LEU A 460 -0.32 -22.43 2.03
C LEU A 460 0.47 -23.19 3.09
N GLN A 461 -0.23 -24.11 3.73
CA GLN A 461 0.36 -25.06 4.65
C GLN A 461 1.15 -26.12 3.89
N GLU A 462 2.36 -26.40 4.35
CA GLU A 462 3.22 -27.49 3.94
C GLU A 462 3.52 -28.40 5.13
N ARG A 463 3.97 -29.61 4.83
CA ARG A 463 4.41 -30.59 5.82
C ARG A 463 5.75 -31.20 5.39
N HIS A 464 6.77 -30.98 6.20
CA HIS A 464 8.10 -31.56 6.03
C HIS A 464 8.32 -32.54 7.19
N ASP A 465 8.14 -33.83 6.91
CA ASP A 465 8.04 -34.89 7.93
C ASP A 465 6.93 -34.62 8.96
N ALA A 466 7.30 -34.36 10.21
CA ALA A 466 6.40 -34.03 11.31
C ALA A 466 6.25 -32.51 11.54
N VAL A 467 6.96 -31.68 10.78
CA VAL A 467 7.02 -30.22 10.97
C VAL A 467 6.06 -29.52 10.02
N TRP A 468 5.22 -28.67 10.58
CA TRP A 468 4.33 -27.79 9.84
C TRP A 468 5.10 -26.57 9.34
N ALA A 469 5.06 -26.29 8.04
CA ALA A 469 5.64 -25.06 7.49
C ALA A 469 4.58 -24.21 6.82
N LEU A 470 4.49 -22.93 7.16
CA LEU A 470 3.56 -22.01 6.49
C LEU A 470 4.31 -21.14 5.50
N ARG A 471 3.94 -21.24 4.21
CA ARG A 471 4.58 -20.50 3.12
C ARG A 471 3.64 -19.43 2.55
N ASN A 472 4.15 -18.22 2.38
CA ASN A 472 3.47 -17.15 1.64
C ASN A 472 3.84 -17.21 0.16
N TRP A 473 2.89 -17.50 -0.73
CA TRP A 473 3.16 -17.55 -2.17
C TRP A 473 3.27 -16.18 -2.85
N ALA A 474 2.89 -15.12 -2.14
CA ALA A 474 3.14 -13.72 -2.51
C ALA A 474 4.41 -13.15 -1.86
N ALA A 475 5.32 -13.99 -1.33
CA ALA A 475 6.57 -13.55 -0.71
C ALA A 475 7.40 -12.62 -1.62
N PHE A 476 7.35 -12.82 -2.94
CA PHE A 476 8.07 -12.00 -3.91
C PHE A 476 7.67 -10.51 -3.91
N VAL A 477 6.48 -10.15 -3.41
CA VAL A 477 6.05 -8.76 -3.17
C VAL A 477 6.04 -8.40 -1.68
N GLN A 478 5.79 -9.36 -0.79
CA GLN A 478 5.76 -9.14 0.66
C GLN A 478 7.15 -8.97 1.30
N ARG A 479 8.20 -9.51 0.68
CA ARG A 479 9.60 -9.29 1.09
C ARG A 479 10.15 -7.96 0.57
N VAL A 480 9.50 -7.31 -0.39
CA VAL A 480 10.00 -6.05 -0.97
C VAL A 480 10.03 -4.91 0.04
N PRO A 481 8.98 -4.69 0.86
CA PRO A 481 9.13 -3.88 2.05
C PRO A 481 10.20 -4.47 2.95
N ASP A 482 11.34 -3.79 3.04
CA ASP A 482 12.41 -4.14 3.98
C ASP A 482 12.08 -3.56 5.36
N LEU A 483 10.97 -4.02 5.92
CA LEU A 483 10.49 -3.54 7.20
C LEU A 483 11.44 -4.00 8.32
N PRO A 484 11.84 -3.11 9.23
CA PRO A 484 12.74 -3.41 10.33
C PRO A 484 12.07 -4.16 11.49
N LEU A 485 11.51 -5.36 11.22
CA LEU A 485 10.68 -6.08 12.19
C LEU A 485 11.43 -6.44 13.48
N THR A 486 12.72 -6.78 13.38
CA THR A 486 13.56 -7.06 14.55
C THR A 486 13.76 -5.81 15.40
N ALA A 487 14.17 -4.69 14.80
CA ALA A 487 14.34 -3.43 15.54
C ALA A 487 13.02 -2.91 16.12
N LEU A 488 11.90 -3.07 15.41
CA LEU A 488 10.57 -2.75 15.92
C LEU A 488 10.22 -3.62 17.14
N ARG A 489 10.43 -4.95 17.07
CA ARG A 489 10.22 -5.86 18.20
C ARG A 489 11.04 -5.44 19.41
N ASP A 490 12.32 -5.14 19.22
CA ASP A 490 13.22 -4.81 20.32
C ASP A 490 12.83 -3.47 20.98
N LEU A 491 12.46 -2.46 20.18
CA LEU A 491 11.95 -1.17 20.68
C LEU A 491 10.60 -1.32 21.39
N LEU A 492 9.65 -2.04 20.81
CA LEU A 492 8.30 -2.22 21.35
C LEU A 492 8.29 -3.07 22.63
N ARG A 493 9.35 -3.82 22.90
CA ARG A 493 9.56 -4.57 24.16
C ARG A 493 10.43 -3.81 25.18
N SER A 494 10.83 -2.58 24.88
CA SER A 494 11.59 -1.69 25.75
C SER A 494 10.69 -0.66 26.46
N LYS A 495 11.29 0.30 27.17
CA LYS A 495 10.55 1.41 27.80
C LYS A 495 10.30 2.56 26.83
N GLY A 496 10.90 2.51 25.63
CA GLY A 496 10.84 3.59 24.65
C GLY A 496 11.49 4.88 25.16
N ASP A 497 12.50 4.78 26.03
CA ASP A 497 13.26 5.96 26.43
C ASP A 497 14.15 6.47 25.27
N TYR A 498 14.86 7.57 25.49
CA TYR A 498 15.66 8.16 24.42
C TYR A 498 16.74 7.19 23.90
N ASP A 499 17.36 6.41 24.79
CA ASP A 499 18.42 5.47 24.41
C ASP A 499 17.84 4.28 23.63
N ASP A 500 16.62 3.84 23.96
CA ASP A 500 15.87 2.85 23.17
C ASP A 500 15.59 3.35 21.75
N TRP A 501 15.09 4.59 21.59
CA TRP A 501 14.86 5.20 20.28
C TRP A 501 16.15 5.43 19.50
N ARG A 502 17.24 5.78 20.20
CA ARG A 502 18.57 5.93 19.61
C ARG A 502 19.12 4.58 19.11
N ALA A 503 18.90 3.50 19.85
CA ALA A 503 19.24 2.15 19.43
C ALA A 503 18.44 1.74 18.19
N PHE A 504 17.13 2.01 18.16
CA PHE A 504 16.28 1.80 16.98
C PHE A 504 16.79 2.58 15.76
N TYR A 505 17.07 3.87 15.92
CA TYR A 505 17.62 4.74 14.86
C TYR A 505 18.90 4.15 14.25
N ARG A 506 19.81 3.63 15.10
CA ARG A 506 21.10 3.05 14.66
C ARG A 506 20.98 1.67 14.04
N ALA A 507 19.93 0.91 14.39
CA ALA A 507 19.75 -0.45 13.94
C ALA A 507 19.23 -0.54 12.50
N ILE A 508 18.65 0.53 11.97
CA ILE A 508 17.92 0.52 10.69
C ILE A 508 18.49 1.54 9.69
N THR A 509 18.35 1.27 8.40
CA THR A 509 18.79 2.18 7.34
C THR A 509 17.73 3.25 7.02
N PRO A 510 18.11 4.36 6.35
CA PRO A 510 17.12 5.32 5.85
C PRO A 510 16.10 4.70 4.89
N GLU A 511 16.49 3.67 4.14
CA GLU A 511 15.58 2.97 3.23
C GLU A 511 14.54 2.13 4.00
N GLN A 512 14.96 1.42 5.05
CA GLN A 512 14.05 0.67 5.93
C GLN A 512 13.07 1.61 6.65
N ALA A 513 13.55 2.77 7.10
CA ALA A 513 12.69 3.77 7.72
C ALA A 513 11.72 4.43 6.72
N ARG A 514 12.11 4.61 5.45
CA ARG A 514 11.21 5.03 4.36
C ARG A 514 10.09 4.01 4.14
N TRP A 515 10.39 2.72 4.20
CA TRP A 515 9.39 1.67 4.05
C TRP A 515 8.33 1.68 5.15
N LEU A 516 8.69 2.10 6.37
CA LEU A 516 7.71 2.32 7.45
C LEU A 516 6.67 3.38 7.07
N LEU A 517 7.07 4.42 6.31
CA LEU A 517 6.15 5.45 5.80
C LEU A 517 5.34 4.93 4.61
N ALA A 518 5.99 4.25 3.67
CA ALA A 518 5.37 3.76 2.44
C ALA A 518 4.33 2.65 2.69
N ALA A 519 4.53 1.83 3.72
CA ALA A 519 3.59 0.78 4.15
C ALA A 519 2.25 1.34 4.68
N GLY A 520 2.14 2.66 4.90
CA GLY A 520 0.88 3.35 5.19
C GLY A 520 0.41 3.18 6.64
N TYR A 521 -0.91 3.31 6.83
CA TYR A 521 -1.56 3.25 8.14
C TYR A 521 -1.81 1.79 8.56
N ALA A 522 -0.72 1.05 8.77
CA ALA A 522 -0.74 -0.27 9.38
C ALA A 522 -0.22 -0.19 10.81
N HIS A 523 -0.68 -1.11 11.65
CA HIS A 523 -0.11 -1.28 12.97
C HIS A 523 1.06 -2.28 12.91
N PRO A 524 2.09 -2.13 13.77
CA PRO A 524 3.16 -3.13 13.86
C PRO A 524 2.57 -4.52 14.12
N PRO A 525 3.10 -5.59 13.51
CA PRO A 525 2.62 -6.95 13.75
C PRO A 525 2.55 -7.25 15.25
N GLU A 526 1.49 -7.91 15.72
CA GLU A 526 1.28 -8.13 17.17
C GLU A 526 2.49 -8.79 17.85
N VAL A 527 3.22 -9.64 17.11
CA VAL A 527 4.41 -10.36 17.57
C VAL A 527 5.56 -9.44 18.01
N THR A 528 5.55 -8.19 17.56
CA THR A 528 6.54 -7.19 17.93
C THR A 528 6.28 -6.60 19.33
N ARG A 529 5.11 -6.83 19.93
CA ARG A 529 4.66 -6.19 21.18
C ARG A 529 4.75 -7.14 22.38
N LEU A 530 4.70 -6.58 23.59
CA LEU A 530 4.60 -7.36 24.84
C LEU A 530 3.17 -7.84 25.12
N SER A 531 2.16 -6.99 24.85
CA SER A 531 0.74 -7.30 25.09
C SER A 531 -0.16 -6.69 24.03
N ASN A 532 -1.29 -7.37 23.76
CA ASN A 532 -2.35 -6.88 22.86
C ASN A 532 -3.24 -5.80 23.50
N HIS A 533 -3.11 -5.57 24.81
CA HIS A 533 -3.89 -4.56 25.55
C HIS A 533 -3.22 -3.18 25.56
N GLU A 534 -1.98 -3.09 25.07
CA GLU A 534 -1.20 -1.86 25.07
C GLU A 534 -1.43 -1.06 23.78
N VAL A 535 -1.56 0.26 23.92
CA VAL A 535 -1.73 1.17 22.78
C VAL A 535 -0.35 1.47 22.19
N TYR A 536 -0.14 1.00 20.96
CA TYR A 536 1.06 1.24 20.20
C TYR A 536 0.77 2.08 18.96
N LEU A 537 1.76 2.87 18.57
CA LEU A 537 1.72 3.73 17.40
C LEU A 537 1.59 2.91 16.10
N THR A 538 1.15 3.54 15.02
CA THR A 538 1.17 2.93 13.69
C THR A 538 2.59 2.84 13.16
N ILE A 539 2.84 1.96 12.19
CA ILE A 539 4.15 1.76 11.55
C ILE A 539 4.68 3.08 10.98
N SER A 540 3.81 3.89 10.37
CA SER A 540 4.20 5.20 9.83
C SER A 540 4.80 6.14 10.88
N GLU A 541 4.34 6.10 12.14
CA GLU A 541 4.89 6.91 13.23
C GLU A 541 6.34 6.52 13.55
N PHE A 542 6.73 5.24 13.43
CA PHE A 542 8.12 4.84 13.62
C PHE A 542 9.03 5.38 12.51
N GLY A 543 8.53 5.46 11.26
CA GLY A 543 9.25 6.09 10.15
C GLY A 543 9.46 7.59 10.38
N LYS A 544 8.40 8.30 10.82
CA LYS A 544 8.48 9.73 11.17
C LYS A 544 9.41 9.97 12.36
N ALA A 545 9.31 9.14 13.39
CA ALA A 545 10.16 9.19 14.57
C ALA A 545 11.63 8.95 14.25
N TRP A 546 11.95 8.09 13.27
CA TRP A 546 13.33 7.90 12.82
C TRP A 546 13.91 9.21 12.25
N LEU A 547 13.14 9.96 11.44
CA LEU A 547 13.59 11.24 10.90
C LEU A 547 13.78 12.29 12.01
N ILE A 548 12.88 12.33 12.99
CA ILE A 548 13.00 13.22 14.15
C ILE A 548 14.22 12.86 15.01
N THR A 549 14.41 11.57 15.32
CA THR A 549 15.58 11.09 16.09
C THR A 549 16.89 11.37 15.36
N MET A 550 16.89 11.29 14.02
CA MET A 550 18.06 11.68 13.23
C MET A 550 18.40 13.15 13.42
N VAL A 551 17.41 14.06 13.40
CA VAL A 551 17.64 15.49 13.72
C VAL A 551 18.15 15.63 15.16
N LEU A 552 17.55 14.95 16.14
CA LEU A 552 17.94 15.01 17.54
C LEU A 552 19.40 14.56 17.77
N GLU A 553 19.88 13.54 17.06
CA GLU A 553 21.27 13.05 17.15
C GLU A 553 22.29 14.04 16.58
N GLN A 554 21.86 15.05 15.82
CA GLN A 554 22.72 16.10 15.26
C GLN A 554 22.73 17.38 16.11
N LEU A 555 21.90 17.44 17.17
CA LEU A 555 21.84 18.58 18.07
C LEU A 555 22.86 18.45 19.22
N PRO A 556 23.29 19.58 19.81
CA PRO A 556 24.05 19.55 21.06
C PRO A 556 23.31 18.78 22.16
N PRO A 557 24.00 17.98 22.99
CA PRO A 557 23.36 17.13 24.01
C PRO A 557 22.40 17.89 24.95
N ALA A 558 22.75 19.12 25.34
CA ALA A 558 21.90 19.94 26.20
C ALA A 558 20.56 20.28 25.56
N LEU A 559 20.57 20.73 24.30
CA LEU A 559 19.35 21.08 23.56
C LEU A 559 18.51 19.84 23.25
N ARG A 560 19.17 18.73 22.91
CA ARG A 560 18.51 17.44 22.68
C ARG A 560 17.78 16.95 23.92
N ASN A 561 18.44 16.96 25.07
CA ASN A 561 17.82 16.54 26.34
C ASN A 561 16.66 17.48 26.71
N GLN A 562 16.81 18.79 26.48
CA GLN A 562 15.74 19.76 26.70
C GLN A 562 14.50 19.49 25.84
N LEU A 563 14.68 19.10 24.57
CA LEU A 563 13.58 18.72 23.68
C LEU A 563 12.91 17.40 24.10
N TRP A 564 13.70 16.43 24.56
CA TRP A 564 13.18 15.13 25.02
C TRP A 564 12.37 15.24 26.31
N GLU A 565 12.89 15.96 27.31
CA GLU A 565 12.27 16.18 28.63
C GLU A 565 11.19 17.28 28.62
N TYR A 566 10.79 17.73 27.44
CA TYR A 566 9.82 18.80 27.28
C TYR A 566 8.42 18.37 27.74
N ALA A 567 7.73 19.25 28.48
CA ALA A 567 6.42 19.00 29.09
C ALA A 567 5.36 20.03 28.63
N ASP A 568 4.08 19.65 28.68
CA ASP A 568 2.96 20.42 28.10
C ASP A 568 2.72 21.80 28.74
N ASP A 569 3.21 22.03 29.95
CA ASP A 569 3.09 23.31 30.68
C ASP A 569 4.07 24.40 30.20
N LYS A 570 5.02 24.04 29.31
CA LYS A 570 6.03 24.96 28.79
C LYS A 570 5.60 25.61 27.47
N LYS A 571 6.29 26.69 27.08
CA LYS A 571 6.17 27.29 25.75
C LYS A 571 6.89 26.43 24.70
N PRO A 572 6.25 26.10 23.57
CA PRO A 572 6.79 25.18 22.57
C PRO A 572 8.21 25.53 22.14
N LEU A 573 9.05 24.51 21.97
CA LEU A 573 10.43 24.70 21.51
C LEU A 573 10.51 24.55 19.99
N THR A 574 11.25 25.47 19.38
CA THR A 574 11.50 25.48 17.93
C THR A 574 13.00 25.53 17.67
N VAL A 575 13.47 24.66 16.78
CA VAL A 575 14.88 24.60 16.35
C VAL A 575 14.93 24.65 14.82
N ALA A 576 15.49 25.73 14.27
CA ALA A 576 15.68 25.84 12.82
C ALA A 576 16.72 24.82 12.33
N LEU A 577 16.40 24.04 11.29
CA LEU A 577 17.30 23.01 10.76
C LEU A 577 18.53 23.60 10.07
N ALA A 578 18.47 24.87 9.64
CA ALA A 578 19.63 25.63 9.15
C ALA A 578 20.78 25.71 10.17
N THR A 579 20.49 25.54 11.47
CA THR A 579 21.50 25.57 12.54
C THR A 579 22.27 24.25 12.68
N LEU A 580 21.85 23.19 11.98
CA LEU A 580 22.52 21.90 12.01
C LEU A 580 23.89 21.94 11.29
N PRO A 581 24.83 21.05 11.68
CA PRO A 581 26.11 20.92 10.99
C PRO A 581 25.94 20.70 9.47
N PRO A 582 26.85 21.22 8.62
CA PRO A 582 26.73 21.08 7.16
C PRO A 582 26.54 19.64 6.67
N ASN A 583 27.26 18.68 7.26
CA ASN A 583 27.12 17.25 6.92
C ASN A 583 25.73 16.70 7.27
N ALA A 584 25.15 17.15 8.38
CA ALA A 584 23.79 16.76 8.78
C ALA A 584 22.73 17.33 7.83
N ARG A 585 22.88 18.59 7.40
CA ARG A 585 22.00 19.20 6.39
C ARG A 585 22.09 18.49 5.04
N LEU A 586 23.29 18.09 4.62
CA LEU A 586 23.49 17.29 3.42
C LEU A 586 22.82 15.91 3.53
N GLN A 587 22.97 15.24 4.67
CA GLN A 587 22.33 13.95 4.92
C GLN A 587 20.80 14.07 4.92
N LEU A 588 20.24 15.10 5.59
CA LEU A 588 18.81 15.43 5.56
C LEU A 588 18.31 15.69 4.14
N THR A 589 19.06 16.45 3.34
CA THR A 589 18.74 16.73 1.94
C THR A 589 18.62 15.44 1.14
N GLN A 590 19.58 14.52 1.30
CA GLN A 590 19.56 13.21 0.63
C GLN A 590 18.37 12.37 1.09
N ILE A 591 18.09 12.31 2.39
CA ILE A 591 16.95 11.56 2.94
C ILE A 591 15.63 12.13 2.40
N LEU A 592 15.42 13.44 2.48
CA LEU A 592 14.21 14.08 1.97
C LEU A 592 14.05 13.87 0.47
N SER A 593 15.14 13.88 -0.32
CA SER A 593 15.07 13.58 -1.76
C SER A 593 14.50 12.19 -2.04
N GLN A 594 14.82 11.20 -1.21
CA GLN A 594 14.34 9.81 -1.34
C GLN A 594 12.96 9.60 -0.70
N TRP A 595 12.62 10.37 0.33
CA TRP A 595 11.42 10.14 1.16
C TRP A 595 10.21 10.95 0.73
N ARG A 596 10.37 11.98 -0.10
CA ARG A 596 9.27 12.87 -0.54
C ARG A 596 8.01 12.13 -0.94
N ALA A 597 8.12 11.14 -1.82
CA ALA A 597 6.98 10.35 -2.27
C ALA A 597 6.20 9.69 -1.11
N ALA A 598 6.93 9.17 -0.11
CA ALA A 598 6.36 8.52 1.06
C ALA A 598 5.78 9.51 2.09
N LEU A 599 6.40 10.68 2.25
CA LEU A 599 5.92 11.76 3.12
C LEU A 599 4.67 12.46 2.53
N GLY A 600 4.64 12.64 1.21
CA GLY A 600 3.62 13.37 0.47
C GLY A 600 2.27 12.68 0.32
N ALA A 601 2.16 11.40 0.69
CA ALA A 601 0.89 10.68 0.56
C ALA A 601 -0.23 11.23 1.45
N TYR A 602 0.09 12.07 2.44
CA TYR A 602 -0.86 12.57 3.43
C TYR A 602 -0.72 14.08 3.75
N LEU A 603 0.25 14.79 3.15
CA LEU A 603 0.60 16.18 3.47
C LEU A 603 0.81 17.04 2.21
N SER A 604 0.79 18.37 2.39
CA SER A 604 0.78 19.41 1.35
C SER A 604 1.64 19.12 0.11
N ASN A 605 1.00 19.05 -1.06
CA ASN A 605 1.65 18.85 -2.37
C ASN A 605 2.78 19.87 -2.66
N ARG A 606 2.72 21.09 -2.07
CA ARG A 606 3.73 22.14 -2.24
C ARG A 606 5.13 21.67 -1.80
N LEU A 607 5.20 20.94 -0.67
CA LEU A 607 6.46 20.47 -0.07
C LEU A 607 7.19 19.41 -0.91
N LEU A 608 6.48 18.75 -1.84
CA LEU A 608 7.05 17.74 -2.74
C LEU A 608 7.82 18.34 -3.92
N THR A 609 7.60 19.62 -4.19
CA THR A 609 8.07 20.29 -5.41
C THR A 609 9.23 21.25 -5.18
N GLU A 610 9.46 21.65 -3.93
CA GLU A 610 10.61 22.48 -3.57
C GLU A 610 11.92 21.70 -3.69
N ASP A 611 13.04 22.37 -3.88
CA ASP A 611 14.37 21.75 -3.81
C ASP A 611 14.66 21.25 -2.38
N PRO A 612 15.17 20.02 -2.17
CA PRO A 612 15.33 19.49 -0.81
C PRO A 612 16.37 20.24 0.01
N ALA A 613 17.41 20.80 -0.63
CA ALA A 613 18.40 21.59 0.10
C ALA A 613 17.77 22.91 0.57
N ALA A 614 17.05 23.61 -0.33
CA ALA A 614 16.31 24.82 0.02
C ALA A 614 15.27 24.57 1.13
N LEU A 615 14.61 23.42 1.10
CA LEU A 615 13.65 23.01 2.12
C LEU A 615 14.35 22.83 3.48
N VAL A 616 15.49 22.15 3.54
CA VAL A 616 16.26 21.94 4.79
C VAL A 616 16.69 23.27 5.43
N GLU A 617 17.05 24.28 4.63
CA GLU A 617 17.42 25.60 5.17
C GLU A 617 16.23 26.36 5.79
N ARG A 618 15.00 26.02 5.41
CA ARG A 618 13.79 26.71 5.87
C ARG A 618 13.05 25.95 6.97
N LEU A 619 13.16 24.62 6.97
CA LEU A 619 12.46 23.77 7.95
C LEU A 619 12.90 24.06 9.39
N ALA A 620 11.96 23.87 10.30
CA ALA A 620 12.22 23.85 11.73
C ALA A 620 11.62 22.60 12.39
N LEU A 621 12.29 22.10 13.42
CA LEU A 621 11.76 21.11 14.36
C LEU A 621 11.01 21.83 15.48
N TYR A 622 9.75 21.46 15.65
CA TYR A 622 8.85 21.98 16.67
C TYR A 622 8.45 20.88 17.64
N ARG A 623 8.48 21.18 18.94
CA ARG A 623 8.14 20.25 20.02
C ARG A 623 7.13 20.88 20.97
N THR A 624 5.98 20.21 21.13
CA THR A 624 5.02 20.43 22.24
C THR A 624 5.28 19.43 23.37
N GLY A 625 4.45 19.29 24.40
CA GLY A 625 4.62 18.17 25.36
C GLY A 625 4.10 16.84 24.83
N THR A 626 3.23 16.86 23.82
CA THR A 626 2.53 15.67 23.29
C THR A 626 2.98 15.20 21.90
N TRP A 627 3.52 16.09 21.06
CA TRP A 627 3.87 15.76 19.68
C TRP A 627 5.09 16.51 19.14
N TRP A 628 5.54 16.07 17.97
CA TRP A 628 6.69 16.58 17.22
C TRP A 628 6.24 17.00 15.83
N MET A 629 6.85 18.06 15.29
CA MET A 629 6.55 18.52 13.95
C MET A 629 7.80 19.04 13.22
N LEU A 630 7.96 18.64 11.96
CA LEU A 630 8.84 19.33 11.00
C LEU A 630 7.96 20.19 10.11
N TYR A 631 8.19 21.49 10.09
CA TYR A 631 7.34 22.44 9.37
C TYR A 631 8.13 23.60 8.77
N LEU A 632 7.50 24.31 7.84
CA LEU A 632 7.99 25.57 7.28
C LEU A 632 7.44 26.77 8.07
N PRO A 633 8.26 27.48 8.85
CA PRO A 633 7.84 28.70 9.54
C PRO A 633 7.70 29.88 8.57
N GLU A 634 6.67 30.71 8.74
CA GLU A 634 6.54 32.00 8.07
C GLU A 634 6.64 33.18 9.06
N PRO A 635 7.16 34.35 8.63
CA PRO A 635 7.35 35.51 9.52
C PRO A 635 6.05 36.04 10.17
N SER A 636 4.89 35.74 9.59
CA SER A 636 3.57 36.20 10.03
C SER A 636 2.83 35.21 10.94
N ASP A 637 3.40 34.04 11.25
CA ASP A 637 2.70 33.00 12.00
C ASP A 637 2.58 33.37 13.50
N GLN A 638 1.37 33.76 13.93
CA GLN A 638 1.05 33.92 15.36
C GLN A 638 0.91 32.56 16.08
N THR A 639 0.52 31.52 15.34
CA THR A 639 0.48 30.12 15.78
C THR A 639 1.10 29.23 14.68
N PRO A 640 2.02 28.31 15.03
CA PRO A 640 2.76 27.52 14.03
C PRO A 640 1.96 26.36 13.42
N PHE A 641 0.70 26.15 13.83
CA PHE A 641 -0.07 25.00 13.40
C PHE A 641 -0.87 25.31 12.13
N SER A 642 -0.31 24.90 10.98
CA SER A 642 -1.04 24.78 9.73
C SER A 642 -0.66 23.47 9.06
N VAL A 643 -1.65 22.61 8.78
CA VAL A 643 -1.46 21.32 8.09
C VAL A 643 -0.78 21.53 6.73
N ASN A 644 -1.04 22.67 6.08
CA ASN A 644 -0.45 23.02 4.78
C ASN A 644 1.06 23.32 4.83
N LYS A 645 1.60 23.60 6.03
CA LYS A 645 3.03 23.91 6.28
C LYS A 645 3.78 22.75 6.94
N CYS A 646 3.08 21.68 7.28
CA CYS A 646 3.63 20.53 7.97
C CYS A 646 4.21 19.51 6.99
N LEU A 647 5.49 19.16 7.16
CA LEU A 647 6.14 18.07 6.43
C LEU A 647 6.03 16.74 7.19
N VAL A 648 6.13 16.79 8.52
CA VAL A 648 5.97 15.63 9.40
C VAL A 648 5.24 16.09 10.66
N LEU A 649 4.19 15.37 11.03
CA LEU A 649 3.57 15.45 12.35
C LEU A 649 3.59 14.05 12.96
N SER A 650 4.16 13.91 14.15
CA SER A 650 4.32 12.62 14.82
C SER A 650 4.10 12.70 16.32
N LEU A 651 3.56 11.62 16.90
CA LEU A 651 3.45 11.41 18.34
C LEU A 651 4.71 10.73 18.92
N ALA A 652 5.65 10.36 18.06
CA ALA A 652 6.93 9.76 18.42
C ALA A 652 8.12 10.57 17.88
N PRO A 653 9.33 10.38 18.45
CA PRO A 653 9.68 9.42 19.52
C PRO A 653 9.07 9.80 20.89
N CYS A 654 8.67 8.81 21.69
CA CYS A 654 8.06 8.97 23.02
C CYS A 654 8.25 7.70 23.88
N PRO A 655 8.10 7.77 25.21
CA PRO A 655 8.02 6.57 26.06
C PRO A 655 6.96 5.55 25.59
N LEU A 656 7.25 4.26 25.75
CA LEU A 656 6.41 3.13 25.32
C LEU A 656 6.15 2.15 26.48
N PRO A 657 5.01 1.43 26.49
CA PRO A 657 3.83 1.65 25.65
C PRO A 657 3.16 3.00 25.96
N ARG A 658 2.37 3.55 25.02
CA ARG A 658 1.62 4.79 25.31
C ARG A 658 0.52 4.49 26.33
N LYS A 659 0.42 5.35 27.35
CA LYS A 659 -0.59 5.23 28.41
C LYS A 659 -1.96 5.81 28.02
N ASP A 660 -2.01 6.65 26.99
CA ASP A 660 -3.21 7.42 26.63
C ASP A 660 -3.87 6.97 25.32
N HIS A 661 -5.21 6.96 25.32
CA HIS A 661 -6.10 6.61 24.20
C HIS A 661 -6.29 7.72 23.15
N ILE A 662 -5.48 8.79 23.15
CA ILE A 662 -5.70 9.90 22.21
C ILE A 662 -5.34 9.41 20.80
N SER A 663 -6.38 9.03 20.05
CA SER A 663 -6.32 8.74 18.62
C SER A 663 -5.81 9.99 17.89
N PRO A 664 -4.89 9.87 16.93
CA PRO A 664 -4.49 10.97 16.07
C PRO A 664 -5.68 11.70 15.43
N GLU A 665 -6.79 10.99 15.22
CA GLU A 665 -8.04 11.52 14.64
C GLU A 665 -8.66 12.65 15.48
N VAL A 666 -8.44 12.69 16.79
CA VAL A 666 -8.94 13.77 17.67
C VAL A 666 -8.13 15.07 17.45
N LEU A 667 -6.95 15.01 16.84
CA LEU A 667 -6.17 16.19 16.43
C LEU A 667 -6.55 16.71 15.03
N TYR A 668 -7.42 16.01 14.30
CA TYR A 668 -7.90 16.40 12.96
C TYR A 668 -9.30 17.02 12.96
N VAL A 669 -9.97 17.09 14.11
CA VAL A 669 -11.26 17.78 14.25
C VAL A 669 -11.03 19.19 14.76
N GLU A 670 -10.71 20.06 13.79
CA GLU A 670 -11.25 21.41 13.54
C GLU A 670 -11.34 22.46 14.68
N PRO A 671 -11.32 23.76 14.32
CA PRO A 671 -12.24 24.39 13.37
C PRO A 671 -11.76 24.34 11.92
#